data_AF-A0A4R7TVK3-F1
#
_entry.id   AF-A0A4R7TVK3-F1
#
_cell.length_a   1.000
_cell.length_b   1.000
_cell.length_c   1.000
_cell.angle_alpha   90.00
_cell.angle_beta   90.00
_cell.angle_gamma   90.00
#
_symmetry.space_group_name_H-M   'P 1'
#
loop_
_entity.id
_entity.type
_entity.pdbx_description
1 polymer ?
#
loop_
_entity_poly.entity_id
_entity_poly.type
_entity_poly.pdbx_seq_one_letter_code
_entity_poly.pdbx_strand_id
1 'polypeptide(L)'
;MKQKNKVLFSTLGLMGGVFVGILPAALLSKQCSDTKEVKNARRIKEIYENTQKALKDANIFLPSPTKEESAKAIKIIDQQIANIEKEFPEYLGKELGKDIDTNVLAWIKGIKYNLELQKSSFTSGIRYLLAKLDWGPASSYLSSGYSWNAPIANTDEVAKKWLETLKEAVALKIVPSKVWIKNAINQIVKQAIFDNDKKSPAGFEEWLKDTTKEEISLLELIEKSEMSADQKAFYKYYVNDYYNASTYGKGEDLKDLKLYKKNDTLKELENTVVYKGTKLYGVGLTDKDLKQDKVGIGFMEVSEEAKKQGITGASIYNHLLKMCTTSDLTDQQVFEKGYKTSKAAAENMKTIANKVATLLTGSETADWTPKIRYDEKADGTNIQTNLTVNVRKDKTINLPEFIKWLNDESFFFGREESTYYSTDKVKELLESPELKPAKAELTKFGYDHLLEKKDEKYRGITNGQFYYGALEGFKAYYQFRETTQNYGRTFFDKAVPDYGVQTYDFNDRDAAGVGAYETDVRNFMFNVDPYYGLQKWSVTSFANHESMMGHHNQLMYAQHHLTKFKDRKGNEITLTPGIFDYTSYIEGWALFMEWFGIEAKFYGTPDYKSQNLDTLPTDFGWDKSYGITSFLKNAKVDWTKDEEVNKNPEAIKMKTLHGGVYYDKVKEATNTNFKNEGDKIKASAELCNMLQYFGALNEAQLRNMRLLFDTAYHGIGVTGIENVKGGMSIEQVRKYMSENSALGVGDKESEAKRYLNFVGQATSYNSGKEILKDLYEEVRTHLKLTREEFINNNNHEHPKKFFDIVLRNSALPMDAVVAIVRAEYGIKK
;
A
#
# COMPACT_ATOMS: atom_id res chain seq x y z
N MET A 1 33.89 56.91 28.84
CA MET A 1 35.36 56.70 28.80
C MET A 1 35.76 56.53 27.34
N LYS A 2 36.28 57.60 26.72
CA LYS A 2 37.65 57.73 26.19
C LYS A 2 38.10 56.54 25.31
N GLN A 3 37.94 56.62 23.98
CA GLN A 3 38.90 57.12 22.97
C GLN A 3 40.21 56.31 22.85
N LYS A 4 40.48 55.80 21.62
CA LYS A 4 41.68 56.04 20.78
C LYS A 4 41.58 55.13 19.52
N ASN A 5 41.30 55.65 18.32
CA ASN A 5 42.14 56.37 17.34
C ASN A 5 43.15 55.51 16.55
N LYS A 6 42.90 55.41 15.23
CA LYS A 6 43.78 55.74 14.06
C LYS A 6 42.91 55.54 12.77
N VAL A 7 42.59 56.45 11.84
CA VAL A 7 43.28 57.58 11.12
C VAL A 7 44.42 57.03 10.25
N LEU A 8 44.58 57.23 8.91
CA LEU A 8 44.05 58.16 7.89
C LEU A 8 44.38 57.64 6.44
N PHE A 9 43.49 57.91 5.47
CA PHE A 9 43.65 58.35 4.05
C PHE A 9 44.83 57.98 3.12
N SER A 10 44.53 57.81 1.82
CA SER A 10 44.95 58.79 0.78
C SER A 10 44.07 58.77 -0.48
N THR A 11 43.78 59.97 -0.99
CA THR A 11 43.06 60.34 -2.21
C THR A 11 44.03 61.03 -3.17
N LEU A 12 43.89 60.77 -4.47
CA LEU A 12 44.39 61.60 -5.60
C LEU A 12 43.52 61.19 -6.82
N GLY A 13 43.04 62.04 -7.72
CA GLY A 13 43.12 63.47 -7.98
C GLY A 13 42.43 63.74 -9.34
N LEU A 14 41.84 64.92 -9.52
CA LEU A 14 41.16 65.37 -10.76
C LEU A 14 42.12 65.47 -11.97
N MET A 15 41.59 65.27 -13.19
CA MET A 15 41.62 66.25 -14.31
C MET A 15 40.87 65.73 -15.56
N GLY A 16 40.36 66.67 -16.35
CA GLY A 16 39.35 66.47 -17.40
C GLY A 16 39.85 66.04 -18.78
N GLY A 17 38.90 66.00 -19.73
CA GLY A 17 39.16 65.76 -21.15
C GLY A 17 37.96 65.15 -21.87
N VAL A 18 37.22 65.99 -22.60
CA VAL A 18 36.27 65.56 -23.64
C VAL A 18 37.08 65.07 -24.83
N PHE A 19 36.93 63.80 -25.23
CA PHE A 19 37.16 63.37 -26.61
C PHE A 19 36.17 62.29 -27.02
N VAL A 20 35.52 62.58 -28.14
CA VAL A 20 34.54 61.78 -28.86
C VAL A 20 35.19 60.49 -29.37
N GLY A 21 34.58 59.35 -29.04
CA GLY A 21 34.91 58.05 -29.59
C GLY A 21 33.62 57.25 -29.78
N ILE A 22 33.07 57.32 -30.99
CA ILE A 22 31.96 56.49 -31.45
C ILE A 22 32.41 55.03 -31.38
N LEU A 23 31.85 54.26 -30.44
CA LEU A 23 31.77 52.81 -30.54
C LEU A 23 30.28 52.42 -30.57
N PRO A 24 29.90 51.49 -31.45
CA PRO A 24 28.54 51.40 -31.92
C PRO A 24 27.60 50.89 -30.84
N ALA A 25 26.38 51.44 -30.84
CA ALA A 25 25.18 50.93 -30.17
C ALA A 25 24.77 49.54 -30.73
N ALA A 26 25.69 48.57 -30.72
CA ALA A 26 25.53 47.22 -31.25
C ALA A 26 25.88 46.13 -30.20
N LEU A 27 26.02 46.51 -28.92
CA LEU A 27 26.27 45.56 -27.82
C LEU A 27 25.14 45.51 -26.77
N LEU A 28 24.00 46.16 -27.03
CA LEU A 28 22.82 46.14 -26.16
C LEU A 28 21.57 45.66 -26.92
N SER A 29 21.64 44.51 -27.61
CA SER A 29 20.44 43.78 -28.04
C SER A 29 20.69 42.31 -28.43
N LYS A 30 21.61 41.59 -27.76
CA LYS A 30 21.50 40.13 -27.76
C LYS A 30 20.38 39.75 -26.80
N GLN A 31 19.15 39.74 -27.31
CA GLN A 31 18.03 39.08 -26.64
C GLN A 31 18.42 37.61 -26.45
N CYS A 32 18.91 37.25 -25.26
CA CYS A 32 19.20 35.86 -24.92
C CYS A 32 17.93 35.03 -25.05
N SER A 33 17.99 33.97 -25.86
CA SER A 33 16.92 32.98 -25.97
C SER A 33 16.82 32.14 -24.70
N ASP A 34 15.65 31.52 -24.45
CA ASP A 34 15.50 30.50 -23.39
C ASP A 34 16.62 29.45 -23.46
N THR A 35 17.02 28.91 -22.31
CA THR A 35 18.04 27.85 -22.23
C THR A 35 17.55 26.57 -22.93
N LYS A 36 18.47 25.63 -23.19
CA LYS A 36 18.12 24.37 -23.85
C LYS A 36 17.11 23.58 -23.01
N GLU A 37 17.31 23.56 -21.70
CA GLU A 37 16.49 22.83 -20.73
C GLU A 37 15.07 23.41 -20.68
N VAL A 38 14.93 24.74 -20.64
CA VAL A 38 13.62 25.42 -20.67
C VAL A 38 12.88 25.14 -21.97
N LYS A 39 13.58 25.15 -23.12
CA LYS A 39 12.98 24.80 -24.42
C LYS A 39 12.52 23.34 -24.44
N ASN A 40 13.34 22.42 -23.94
CA ASN A 40 13.01 20.99 -23.89
C ASN A 40 11.82 20.72 -22.95
N ALA A 41 11.81 21.32 -21.76
CA ALA A 41 10.72 21.24 -20.79
C ALA A 41 9.39 21.74 -21.38
N ARG A 42 9.40 22.88 -22.08
CA ARG A 42 8.23 23.39 -22.79
C ARG A 42 7.76 22.41 -23.85
N ARG A 43 8.69 21.90 -24.65
CA ARG A 43 8.38 21.06 -25.80
C ARG A 43 7.81 19.70 -25.40
N ILE A 44 8.36 19.04 -24.38
CA ILE A 44 7.82 17.77 -23.91
C ILE A 44 6.42 17.93 -23.29
N LYS A 45 6.17 19.05 -22.59
CA LYS A 45 4.83 19.40 -22.08
C LYS A 45 3.83 19.61 -23.22
N GLU A 46 4.22 20.32 -24.29
CA GLU A 46 3.37 20.49 -25.47
C GLU A 46 3.05 19.15 -26.16
N ILE A 47 4.02 18.25 -26.29
CA ILE A 47 3.78 16.91 -26.85
C ILE A 47 2.75 16.16 -26.01
N TYR A 48 2.88 16.19 -24.69
CA TYR A 48 1.91 15.57 -23.79
C TYR A 48 0.50 16.16 -23.97
N GLU A 49 0.35 17.48 -23.92
CA GLU A 49 -0.95 18.17 -24.05
C GLU A 49 -1.61 17.88 -25.41
N ASN A 50 -0.83 17.92 -26.48
CA ASN A 50 -1.30 17.59 -27.83
C ASN A 50 -1.73 16.12 -27.93
N THR A 51 -1.03 15.22 -27.24
CA THR A 51 -1.40 13.81 -27.20
C THR A 51 -2.73 13.61 -26.49
N GLN A 52 -2.89 14.15 -25.28
CA GLN A 52 -4.14 14.04 -24.52
C GLN A 52 -5.33 14.61 -25.31
N LYS A 53 -5.12 15.77 -25.97
CA LYS A 53 -6.12 16.35 -26.86
C LYS A 53 -6.47 15.43 -28.02
N ALA A 54 -5.48 14.88 -28.73
CA ALA A 54 -5.72 14.01 -29.88
C ALA A 54 -6.44 12.72 -29.50
N LEU A 55 -6.10 12.10 -28.37
CA LEU A 55 -6.78 10.90 -27.87
C LEU A 55 -8.22 11.20 -27.46
N LYS A 56 -8.47 12.34 -26.80
CA LYS A 56 -9.82 12.79 -26.45
C LYS A 56 -10.67 13.06 -27.69
N ASP A 57 -10.13 13.82 -28.65
CA ASP A 57 -10.80 14.14 -29.92
C ASP A 57 -11.04 12.87 -30.77
N ALA A 58 -10.24 11.81 -30.54
CA ALA A 58 -10.42 10.51 -31.17
C ALA A 58 -11.48 9.60 -30.51
N ASN A 59 -11.99 9.97 -29.33
CA ASN A 59 -12.93 9.22 -28.50
C ASN A 59 -12.48 7.79 -28.14
N ILE A 60 -11.23 7.64 -27.66
CA ILE A 60 -10.65 6.31 -27.37
C ILE A 60 -10.64 5.93 -25.88
N PHE A 61 -11.06 6.82 -24.99
CA PHE A 61 -11.20 6.55 -23.56
C PHE A 61 -12.52 5.81 -23.30
N LEU A 62 -12.57 4.54 -23.69
CA LEU A 62 -13.76 3.71 -23.64
C LEU A 62 -13.49 2.37 -22.93
N PRO A 63 -14.49 1.80 -22.25
CA PRO A 63 -14.39 0.44 -21.73
C PRO A 63 -14.38 -0.56 -22.90
N SER A 64 -13.30 -1.32 -23.03
CA SER A 64 -13.09 -2.34 -24.09
C SER A 64 -13.28 -1.82 -25.53
N PRO A 65 -12.32 -1.06 -26.09
CA PRO A 65 -12.42 -0.50 -27.44
C PRO A 65 -12.56 -1.57 -28.54
N THR A 66 -13.15 -1.18 -29.68
CA THR A 66 -13.15 -2.01 -30.89
C THR A 66 -11.73 -2.11 -31.47
N LYS A 67 -11.56 -2.99 -32.46
CA LYS A 67 -10.30 -3.13 -33.19
C LYS A 67 -9.93 -1.83 -33.91
N GLU A 68 -10.89 -1.16 -34.53
CA GLU A 68 -10.72 0.09 -35.28
C GLU A 68 -10.35 1.25 -34.36
N GLU A 69 -11.04 1.37 -33.22
CA GLU A 69 -10.73 2.37 -32.20
C GLU A 69 -9.33 2.16 -31.62
N SER A 70 -8.95 0.91 -31.35
CA SER A 70 -7.61 0.54 -30.88
C SER A 70 -6.54 0.93 -31.92
N ALA A 71 -6.77 0.63 -33.21
CA ALA A 71 -5.84 1.01 -34.28
C ALA A 71 -5.69 2.54 -34.41
N LYS A 72 -6.77 3.30 -34.24
CA LYS A 72 -6.75 4.77 -34.23
C LYS A 72 -5.93 5.31 -33.05
N ALA A 73 -6.12 4.75 -31.85
CA ALA A 73 -5.36 5.10 -30.66
C ALA A 73 -3.85 4.86 -30.86
N ILE A 74 -3.49 3.65 -31.32
CA ILE A 74 -2.10 3.25 -31.57
C ILE A 74 -1.43 4.22 -32.54
N LYS A 75 -2.08 4.57 -33.66
CA LYS A 75 -1.53 5.52 -34.64
C LYS A 75 -1.22 6.89 -34.04
N ILE A 76 -2.10 7.40 -33.18
CA ILE A 76 -1.88 8.69 -32.49
C ILE A 76 -0.68 8.56 -31.56
N ILE A 77 -0.65 7.51 -30.74
CA ILE A 77 0.41 7.30 -29.74
C ILE A 77 1.77 7.11 -30.41
N ASP A 78 1.86 6.29 -31.47
CA ASP A 78 3.09 6.04 -32.22
C ASP A 78 3.69 7.32 -32.80
N GLN A 79 2.84 8.20 -33.34
CA GLN A 79 3.29 9.50 -33.84
C GLN A 79 3.94 10.34 -32.73
N GLN A 80 3.41 10.29 -31.52
CA GLN A 80 3.91 11.10 -30.40
C GLN A 80 5.18 10.50 -29.80
N ILE A 81 5.26 9.17 -29.68
CA ILE A 81 6.50 8.48 -29.32
C ILE A 81 7.60 8.82 -30.33
N ALA A 82 7.32 8.76 -31.64
CA ALA A 82 8.27 9.12 -32.68
C ALA A 82 8.71 10.59 -32.60
N ASN A 83 7.80 11.51 -32.23
CA ASN A 83 8.16 12.91 -31.98
C ASN A 83 9.14 13.02 -30.80
N ILE A 84 8.89 12.33 -29.69
CA ILE A 84 9.78 12.32 -28.52
C ILE A 84 11.16 11.75 -28.91
N GLU A 85 11.19 10.64 -29.64
CA GLU A 85 12.43 9.98 -30.08
C GLU A 85 13.25 10.85 -31.03
N LYS A 86 12.59 11.57 -31.94
CA LYS A 86 13.24 12.48 -32.87
C LYS A 86 13.77 13.75 -32.20
N GLU A 87 13.00 14.31 -31.26
CA GLU A 87 13.30 15.61 -30.67
C GLU A 87 14.18 15.55 -29.43
N PHE A 88 14.26 14.39 -28.76
CA PHE A 88 15.06 14.19 -27.54
C PHE A 88 16.01 12.98 -27.58
N PRO A 89 16.75 12.73 -28.66
CA PRO A 89 17.61 11.55 -28.76
C PRO A 89 18.67 11.48 -27.65
N GLU A 90 19.14 12.63 -27.14
CA GLU A 90 20.14 12.69 -26.07
C GLU A 90 19.61 12.24 -24.69
N TYR A 91 18.29 12.26 -24.47
CA TYR A 91 17.65 11.82 -23.23
C TYR A 91 17.23 10.34 -23.27
N LEU A 92 17.33 9.71 -24.44
CA LEU A 92 16.83 8.35 -24.68
C LEU A 92 17.95 7.34 -25.00
N GLY A 93 19.18 7.82 -25.19
CA GLY A 93 20.35 6.98 -25.40
C GLY A 93 20.61 6.01 -24.24
N LYS A 94 21.33 4.92 -24.54
CA LYS A 94 21.77 3.94 -23.52
C LYS A 94 22.73 4.55 -22.51
N GLU A 95 23.53 5.53 -22.93
CA GLU A 95 24.36 6.34 -22.05
C GLU A 95 23.87 7.78 -22.09
N LEU A 96 23.64 8.37 -20.91
CA LEU A 96 23.27 9.77 -20.77
C LEU A 96 24.53 10.63 -20.71
N GLY A 97 24.49 11.78 -21.39
CA GLY A 97 25.56 12.78 -21.31
C GLY A 97 25.67 13.38 -19.91
N LYS A 98 26.87 13.84 -19.52
CA LYS A 98 27.11 14.48 -18.22
C LYS A 98 26.32 15.78 -18.01
N ASP A 99 25.93 16.43 -19.10
CA ASP A 99 25.21 17.71 -19.10
C ASP A 99 23.69 17.55 -19.24
N ILE A 100 23.15 16.34 -19.03
CA ILE A 100 21.70 16.09 -19.07
C ILE A 100 21.03 16.71 -17.85
N ASP A 101 20.02 17.56 -18.10
CA ASP A 101 19.10 18.01 -17.06
C ASP A 101 18.20 16.85 -16.63
N THR A 102 18.33 16.43 -15.38
CA THR A 102 17.66 15.25 -14.81
C THR A 102 16.16 15.46 -14.59
N ASN A 103 15.70 16.71 -14.49
CA ASN A 103 14.27 17.00 -14.38
C ASN A 103 13.60 16.99 -15.76
N VAL A 104 14.28 17.49 -16.79
CA VAL A 104 13.82 17.31 -18.18
C VAL A 104 13.81 15.82 -18.54
N LEU A 105 14.85 15.07 -18.14
CA LEU A 105 14.90 13.61 -18.29
C LEU A 105 13.69 12.94 -17.61
N ALA A 106 13.36 13.35 -16.39
CA ALA A 106 12.21 12.83 -15.64
C ALA A 106 10.92 12.97 -16.46
N TRP A 107 10.69 14.15 -17.02
CA TRP A 107 9.48 14.45 -17.79
C TRP A 107 9.42 13.64 -19.09
N ILE A 108 10.54 13.56 -19.83
CA ILE A 108 10.64 12.80 -21.08
C ILE A 108 10.41 11.32 -20.83
N LYS A 109 11.12 10.73 -19.86
CA LYS A 109 11.01 9.30 -19.53
C LYS A 109 9.61 8.96 -19.00
N GLY A 110 9.07 9.78 -18.10
CA GLY A 110 7.73 9.58 -17.55
C GLY A 110 6.65 9.64 -18.63
N ILE A 111 6.65 10.68 -19.47
CA ILE A 111 5.65 10.83 -20.54
C ILE A 111 5.79 9.71 -21.58
N LYS A 112 7.02 9.38 -21.99
CA LYS A 112 7.25 8.26 -22.94
C LYS A 112 6.76 6.93 -22.37
N TYR A 113 7.06 6.64 -21.10
CA TYR A 113 6.61 5.42 -20.44
C TYR A 113 5.08 5.33 -20.41
N ASN A 114 4.37 6.42 -20.04
CA ASN A 114 2.91 6.45 -20.08
C ASN A 114 2.36 6.14 -21.47
N LEU A 115 2.96 6.70 -22.52
CA LEU A 115 2.55 6.46 -23.90
C LEU A 115 2.82 5.02 -24.33
N GLU A 116 3.97 4.45 -23.99
CA GLU A 116 4.29 3.05 -24.27
C GLU A 116 3.36 2.09 -23.55
N LEU A 117 3.05 2.37 -22.28
CA LEU A 117 2.09 1.59 -21.51
C LEU A 117 0.68 1.70 -22.10
N GLN A 118 0.25 2.91 -22.48
CA GLN A 118 -1.04 3.15 -23.11
C GLN A 118 -1.14 2.42 -24.46
N LYS A 119 -0.08 2.45 -25.28
CA LYS A 119 -0.01 1.65 -26.52
C LYS A 119 -0.15 0.17 -26.20
N SER A 120 0.56 -0.32 -25.18
CA SER A 120 0.49 -1.71 -24.74
C SER A 120 -0.91 -2.12 -24.28
N SER A 121 -1.73 -1.21 -23.72
CA SER A 121 -3.13 -1.50 -23.38
C SER A 121 -3.96 -1.88 -24.62
N PHE A 122 -3.63 -1.32 -25.80
CA PHE A 122 -4.32 -1.62 -27.05
C PHE A 122 -3.75 -2.84 -27.80
N THR A 123 -2.50 -3.24 -27.53
CA THR A 123 -1.83 -4.33 -28.27
C THR A 123 -1.67 -5.62 -27.48
N SER A 124 -1.73 -5.60 -26.14
CA SER A 124 -1.47 -6.77 -25.29
C SER A 124 -2.56 -7.84 -25.33
N GLY A 125 -3.76 -7.49 -25.81
CA GLY A 125 -4.92 -8.37 -25.83
C GLY A 125 -5.89 -8.18 -24.66
N ILE A 126 -5.63 -7.26 -23.73
CA ILE A 126 -6.53 -7.00 -22.58
C ILE A 126 -7.94 -6.54 -22.99
N ARG A 127 -8.11 -5.97 -24.19
CA ARG A 127 -9.45 -5.65 -24.74
C ARG A 127 -10.37 -6.87 -24.80
N TYR A 128 -9.83 -8.05 -25.11
CA TYR A 128 -10.61 -9.28 -25.20
C TYR A 128 -11.12 -9.77 -23.85
N LEU A 129 -10.58 -9.22 -22.76
CA LEU A 129 -10.95 -9.51 -21.38
C LEU A 129 -11.70 -8.33 -20.73
N LEU A 130 -12.33 -7.49 -21.57
CA LEU A 130 -13.17 -6.36 -21.17
C LEU A 130 -12.46 -5.40 -20.20
N ALA A 131 -11.19 -5.09 -20.47
CA ALA A 131 -10.44 -4.14 -19.65
C ALA A 131 -10.99 -2.70 -19.75
N LYS A 132 -10.95 -1.97 -18.63
CA LYS A 132 -11.42 -0.58 -18.52
C LYS A 132 -10.31 0.39 -18.93
N LEU A 133 -10.30 0.84 -20.18
CA LEU A 133 -9.24 1.74 -20.70
C LEU A 133 -9.57 3.22 -20.53
N ASP A 134 -10.79 3.53 -20.09
CA ASP A 134 -11.33 4.87 -19.88
C ASP A 134 -10.65 5.65 -18.73
N TRP A 135 -9.99 4.95 -17.80
CA TRP A 135 -9.26 5.54 -16.66
C TRP A 135 -7.77 5.80 -16.95
N GLY A 136 -7.34 5.56 -18.20
CA GLY A 136 -5.97 5.78 -18.62
C GLY A 136 -5.02 4.61 -18.35
N PRO A 137 -3.73 4.77 -18.70
CA PRO A 137 -2.77 3.66 -18.75
C PRO A 137 -2.41 3.08 -17.38
N ALA A 138 -2.58 3.84 -16.29
CA ALA A 138 -2.29 3.37 -14.94
C ALA A 138 -3.42 2.51 -14.32
N SER A 139 -4.58 2.44 -14.97
CA SER A 139 -5.79 1.80 -14.43
C SER A 139 -6.52 0.91 -15.45
N SER A 140 -5.78 0.36 -16.43
CA SER A 140 -6.29 -0.51 -17.51
C SER A 140 -6.56 -1.96 -17.04
N TYR A 141 -7.28 -2.13 -15.94
CA TYR A 141 -7.54 -3.44 -15.33
C TYR A 141 -8.61 -4.25 -16.06
N LEU A 142 -8.47 -5.58 -15.99
CA LEU A 142 -9.41 -6.56 -16.58
C LEU A 142 -10.76 -6.56 -15.87
N SER A 143 -11.79 -7.03 -16.58
CA SER A 143 -13.03 -7.45 -15.92
C SER A 143 -12.86 -8.82 -15.26
N SER A 144 -13.39 -8.99 -14.04
CA SER A 144 -13.12 -10.17 -13.20
C SER A 144 -14.19 -10.42 -12.12
N GLY A 145 -13.91 -11.36 -11.21
CA GLY A 145 -14.71 -11.56 -10.01
C GLY A 145 -14.50 -10.56 -8.87
N TYR A 146 -13.65 -9.55 -9.07
CA TYR A 146 -13.50 -8.45 -8.12
C TYR A 146 -14.66 -7.46 -8.31
N SER A 147 -15.35 -7.07 -7.23
CA SER A 147 -16.65 -6.37 -7.30
C SER A 147 -16.61 -5.09 -8.14
N TRP A 148 -15.57 -4.27 -7.99
CA TRP A 148 -15.38 -3.01 -8.73
C TRP A 148 -15.07 -3.21 -10.22
N ASN A 149 -14.60 -4.40 -10.59
CA ASN A 149 -14.21 -4.77 -11.94
C ASN A 149 -15.10 -5.88 -12.51
N ALA A 150 -16.28 -6.09 -11.94
CA ALA A 150 -17.23 -7.04 -12.48
C ALA A 150 -17.67 -6.64 -13.90
N PRO A 151 -17.96 -7.60 -14.79
CA PRO A 151 -18.41 -7.34 -16.15
C PRO A 151 -19.88 -6.85 -16.16
N ILE A 152 -20.11 -5.64 -15.68
CA ILE A 152 -21.44 -5.01 -15.58
C ILE A 152 -21.64 -4.03 -16.73
N ALA A 153 -22.49 -4.42 -17.69
CA ALA A 153 -22.82 -3.60 -18.86
C ALA A 153 -23.92 -2.58 -18.52
N ASN A 154 -23.51 -1.38 -18.10
CA ASN A 154 -24.41 -0.32 -17.64
C ASN A 154 -25.28 0.31 -18.73
N THR A 155 -24.95 0.12 -20.01
CA THR A 155 -25.72 0.65 -21.15
C THR A 155 -25.82 -0.37 -22.28
N ASP A 156 -26.82 -0.20 -23.15
CA ASP A 156 -27.03 -1.06 -24.33
C ASP A 156 -25.88 -0.98 -25.33
N GLU A 157 -25.26 0.20 -25.45
CA GLU A 157 -24.08 0.41 -26.28
C GLU A 157 -22.90 -0.44 -25.78
N VAL A 158 -22.64 -0.40 -24.46
CA VAL A 158 -21.60 -1.22 -23.84
C VAL A 158 -21.92 -2.71 -23.99
N ALA A 159 -23.17 -3.13 -23.75
CA ALA A 159 -23.59 -4.52 -23.88
C ALA A 159 -23.35 -5.07 -25.30
N LYS A 160 -23.74 -4.32 -26.35
CA LYS A 160 -23.49 -4.69 -27.75
C LYS A 160 -22.01 -4.84 -28.04
N LYS A 161 -21.23 -3.83 -27.66
CA LYS A 161 -19.80 -3.77 -27.95
C LYS A 161 -19.03 -4.89 -27.25
N TRP A 162 -19.36 -5.15 -25.99
CA TRP A 162 -18.74 -6.22 -25.21
C TRP A 162 -19.14 -7.59 -25.73
N LEU A 163 -20.40 -7.80 -26.14
CA LEU A 163 -20.84 -9.06 -26.75
C LEU A 163 -20.02 -9.39 -28.01
N GLU A 164 -19.87 -8.43 -28.93
CA GLU A 164 -19.06 -8.65 -30.14
C GLU A 164 -17.59 -8.87 -29.81
N THR A 165 -17.05 -8.13 -28.82
CA THR A 165 -15.67 -8.33 -28.35
C THR A 165 -15.46 -9.74 -27.77
N LEU A 166 -16.40 -10.27 -27.01
CA LEU A 166 -16.31 -11.62 -26.45
C LEU A 166 -16.45 -12.70 -27.54
N LYS A 167 -17.26 -12.48 -28.58
CA LYS A 167 -17.31 -13.38 -29.74
C LYS A 167 -15.96 -13.44 -30.46
N GLU A 168 -15.31 -12.29 -30.67
CA GLU A 168 -13.94 -12.24 -31.20
C GLU A 168 -12.96 -12.99 -30.27
N ALA A 169 -13.06 -12.77 -28.96
CA ALA A 169 -12.22 -13.41 -27.96
C ALA A 169 -12.35 -14.94 -28.01
N VAL A 170 -13.57 -15.47 -28.05
CA VAL A 170 -13.84 -16.92 -28.19
C VAL A 170 -13.27 -17.47 -29.49
N ALA A 171 -13.43 -16.77 -30.61
CA ALA A 171 -12.86 -17.19 -31.90
C ALA A 171 -11.32 -17.28 -31.86
N LEU A 172 -10.67 -16.37 -31.12
CA LEU A 172 -9.23 -16.36 -30.90
C LEU A 172 -8.77 -17.26 -29.74
N LYS A 173 -9.69 -17.94 -29.05
CA LYS A 173 -9.47 -18.69 -27.81
C LYS A 173 -8.86 -17.85 -26.68
N ILE A 174 -9.10 -16.55 -26.66
CA ILE A 174 -8.67 -15.67 -25.57
C ILE A 174 -9.77 -15.69 -24.50
N VAL A 175 -9.83 -16.78 -23.72
CA VAL A 175 -10.89 -17.03 -22.74
C VAL A 175 -10.24 -17.45 -21.41
N PRO A 176 -10.46 -16.72 -20.29
CA PRO A 176 -9.92 -17.08 -18.98
C PRO A 176 -10.39 -18.45 -18.50
N SER A 177 -9.78 -18.96 -17.44
CA SER A 177 -10.16 -20.24 -16.83
C SER A 177 -11.63 -20.26 -16.37
N LYS A 178 -12.23 -21.46 -16.30
CA LYS A 178 -13.62 -21.56 -15.80
C LYS A 178 -13.78 -21.04 -14.38
N VAL A 179 -12.82 -21.31 -13.49
CA VAL A 179 -12.85 -20.78 -12.10
C VAL A 179 -12.82 -19.24 -12.10
N TRP A 180 -12.04 -18.60 -12.99
CA TRP A 180 -12.04 -17.15 -13.16
C TRP A 180 -13.40 -16.62 -13.58
N ILE A 181 -13.96 -17.19 -14.66
CA ILE A 181 -15.24 -16.74 -15.21
C ILE A 181 -16.36 -16.97 -14.20
N LYS A 182 -16.34 -18.08 -13.44
CA LYS A 182 -17.30 -18.38 -12.37
C LYS A 182 -17.29 -17.31 -11.28
N ASN A 183 -16.13 -16.82 -10.87
CA ASN A 183 -16.04 -15.68 -9.93
C ASN A 183 -16.67 -14.40 -10.52
N ALA A 184 -16.48 -14.12 -11.81
CA ALA A 184 -17.13 -13.00 -12.48
C ALA A 184 -18.66 -13.18 -12.58
N ILE A 185 -19.13 -14.40 -12.87
CA ILE A 185 -20.56 -14.73 -12.92
C ILE A 185 -21.21 -14.56 -11.55
N ASN A 186 -20.51 -14.91 -10.47
CA ASN A 186 -20.96 -14.63 -9.11
C ASN A 186 -21.30 -13.14 -8.91
N GLN A 187 -20.45 -12.24 -9.42
CA GLN A 187 -20.70 -10.79 -9.39
C GLN A 187 -21.82 -10.37 -10.33
N ILE A 188 -21.97 -10.98 -11.52
CA ILE A 188 -23.11 -10.73 -12.42
C ILE A 188 -24.42 -11.08 -11.71
N VAL A 189 -24.49 -12.22 -11.02
CA VAL A 189 -25.69 -12.62 -10.27
C VAL A 189 -26.02 -11.57 -9.20
N LYS A 190 -25.03 -11.17 -8.41
CA LYS A 190 -25.20 -10.18 -7.33
C LYS A 190 -25.60 -8.80 -7.88
N GLN A 191 -24.87 -8.28 -8.86
CA GLN A 191 -24.95 -6.88 -9.26
C GLN A 191 -25.88 -6.62 -10.45
N ALA A 192 -25.99 -7.54 -11.41
CA ALA A 192 -26.82 -7.35 -12.62
C ALA A 192 -28.18 -8.05 -12.52
N ILE A 193 -28.24 -9.26 -11.96
CA ILE A 193 -29.50 -10.02 -11.86
C ILE A 193 -30.31 -9.59 -10.64
N PHE A 194 -29.65 -9.41 -9.49
CA PHE A 194 -30.32 -9.02 -8.23
C PHE A 194 -30.15 -7.55 -7.83
N ASP A 195 -29.32 -6.77 -8.55
CA ASP A 195 -29.04 -5.37 -8.22
C ASP A 195 -28.69 -5.17 -6.72
N ASN A 196 -27.75 -5.98 -6.22
CA ASN A 196 -27.37 -6.04 -4.81
C ASN A 196 -28.59 -6.18 -3.89
N ASP A 197 -29.45 -7.14 -4.22
CA ASP A 197 -30.68 -7.53 -3.54
C ASP A 197 -31.83 -6.51 -3.62
N LYS A 198 -31.68 -5.43 -4.40
CA LYS A 198 -32.73 -4.42 -4.58
C LYS A 198 -33.84 -4.88 -5.52
N LYS A 199 -33.53 -5.79 -6.43
CA LYS A 199 -34.46 -6.29 -7.45
C LYS A 199 -34.37 -7.80 -7.59
N SER A 200 -35.39 -8.38 -8.20
CA SER A 200 -35.36 -9.77 -8.61
C SER A 200 -36.00 -9.96 -9.97
N PRO A 201 -35.56 -10.97 -10.75
CA PRO A 201 -36.27 -11.39 -11.95
C PRO A 201 -37.73 -11.75 -11.67
N ALA A 202 -38.61 -11.54 -12.64
CA ALA A 202 -40.02 -11.90 -12.53
C ALA A 202 -40.18 -13.39 -12.14
N GLY A 203 -41.05 -13.71 -11.18
CA GLY A 203 -41.26 -15.10 -10.74
C GLY A 203 -40.20 -15.66 -9.79
N PHE A 204 -39.13 -14.91 -9.49
CA PHE A 204 -38.04 -15.41 -8.65
C PHE A 204 -38.44 -15.54 -7.17
N GLU A 205 -39.17 -14.57 -6.62
CA GLU A 205 -39.62 -14.63 -5.23
C GLU A 205 -40.69 -15.72 -5.02
N GLU A 206 -41.51 -16.00 -6.04
CA GLU A 206 -42.40 -17.15 -6.07
C GLU A 206 -41.62 -18.45 -6.12
N TRP A 207 -40.59 -18.55 -6.98
CA TRP A 207 -39.70 -19.71 -7.01
C TRP A 207 -39.05 -19.93 -5.65
N LEU A 208 -38.57 -18.91 -4.94
CA LEU A 208 -38.00 -19.05 -3.60
C LEU A 208 -38.98 -19.74 -2.62
N LYS A 209 -40.26 -19.36 -2.66
CA LYS A 209 -41.32 -19.91 -1.81
C LYS A 209 -41.78 -21.31 -2.21
N ASP A 210 -41.60 -21.70 -3.48
CA ASP A 210 -42.03 -23.00 -4.01
C ASP A 210 -41.15 -24.16 -3.53
N THR A 211 -41.65 -24.96 -2.59
CA THR A 211 -40.90 -26.10 -2.02
C THR A 211 -40.74 -27.30 -2.97
N THR A 212 -41.39 -27.27 -4.14
CA THR A 212 -41.30 -28.36 -5.13
C THR A 212 -40.16 -28.16 -6.13
N LYS A 213 -39.60 -26.94 -6.21
CA LYS A 213 -38.48 -26.59 -7.09
C LYS A 213 -37.24 -26.24 -6.28
N GLU A 214 -36.16 -26.96 -6.55
CA GLU A 214 -34.90 -26.83 -5.81
C GLU A 214 -33.83 -26.02 -6.56
N GLU A 215 -33.97 -25.89 -7.88
CA GLU A 215 -33.02 -25.20 -8.75
C GLU A 215 -33.71 -24.27 -9.76
N ILE A 216 -32.96 -23.28 -10.27
CA ILE A 216 -33.37 -22.39 -11.37
C ILE A 216 -32.16 -22.04 -12.25
N SER A 217 -32.34 -22.02 -13.57
CA SER A 217 -31.27 -21.72 -14.53
C SER A 217 -30.90 -20.24 -14.55
N LEU A 218 -29.61 -19.91 -14.67
CA LEU A 218 -29.19 -18.51 -14.86
C LEU A 218 -29.73 -17.91 -16.17
N LEU A 219 -29.86 -18.71 -17.23
CA LEU A 219 -30.43 -18.24 -18.50
C LEU A 219 -31.90 -17.85 -18.35
N GLU A 220 -32.65 -18.59 -17.53
CA GLU A 220 -34.04 -18.28 -17.20
C GLU A 220 -34.12 -16.99 -16.37
N LEU A 221 -33.25 -16.83 -15.36
CA LEU A 221 -33.21 -15.62 -14.55
C LEU A 221 -32.89 -14.38 -15.39
N ILE A 222 -31.90 -14.45 -16.28
CA ILE A 222 -31.53 -13.34 -17.16
C ILE A 222 -32.70 -12.98 -18.09
N GLU A 223 -33.40 -13.98 -18.65
CA GLU A 223 -34.56 -13.72 -19.51
C GLU A 223 -35.68 -12.98 -18.76
N LYS A 224 -35.92 -13.35 -17.51
CA LYS A 224 -36.96 -12.76 -16.65
C LYS A 224 -36.53 -11.48 -15.93
N SER A 225 -35.28 -11.05 -16.09
CA SER A 225 -34.76 -9.82 -15.47
C SER A 225 -35.29 -8.56 -16.17
N GLU A 226 -35.31 -7.44 -15.45
CA GLU A 226 -35.67 -6.10 -15.97
C GLU A 226 -34.54 -5.44 -16.78
N MET A 227 -33.83 -6.22 -17.59
CA MET A 227 -32.75 -5.74 -18.46
C MET A 227 -33.26 -5.50 -19.88
N SER A 228 -32.56 -4.66 -20.65
CA SER A 228 -32.82 -4.50 -22.08
C SER A 228 -32.54 -5.80 -22.85
N ALA A 229 -33.03 -5.90 -24.09
CA ALA A 229 -32.73 -7.04 -24.96
C ALA A 229 -31.22 -7.22 -25.19
N ASP A 230 -30.49 -6.11 -25.31
CA ASP A 230 -29.05 -6.10 -25.58
C ASP A 230 -28.24 -6.53 -24.35
N GLN A 231 -28.61 -6.06 -23.16
CA GLN A 231 -28.03 -6.52 -21.90
C GLN A 231 -28.30 -8.01 -21.68
N LYS A 232 -29.53 -8.48 -21.93
CA LYS A 232 -29.88 -9.92 -21.84
C LYS A 232 -29.04 -10.75 -22.80
N ALA A 233 -28.86 -10.30 -24.05
CA ALA A 233 -28.05 -11.00 -25.03
C ALA A 233 -26.59 -11.14 -24.56
N PHE A 234 -26.00 -10.05 -24.05
CA PHE A 234 -24.65 -10.07 -23.48
C PHE A 234 -24.52 -11.06 -22.31
N TYR A 235 -25.39 -10.95 -21.29
CA TYR A 235 -25.26 -11.80 -20.10
C TYR A 235 -25.55 -13.26 -20.40
N LYS A 236 -26.51 -13.58 -21.26
CA LYS A 236 -26.75 -14.97 -21.71
C LYS A 236 -25.51 -15.56 -22.37
N TYR A 237 -24.88 -14.80 -23.27
CA TYR A 237 -23.63 -15.24 -23.91
C TYR A 237 -22.51 -15.41 -22.88
N TYR A 238 -22.38 -14.50 -21.91
CA TYR A 238 -21.35 -14.57 -20.88
C TYR A 238 -21.47 -15.82 -20.00
N VAL A 239 -22.68 -16.09 -19.47
CA VAL A 239 -22.89 -17.21 -18.53
C VAL A 239 -22.94 -18.58 -19.20
N ASN A 240 -23.10 -18.62 -20.52
CA ASN A 240 -23.23 -19.87 -21.27
C ASN A 240 -22.07 -20.07 -22.25
N ASP A 241 -22.08 -19.35 -23.38
CA ASP A 241 -21.16 -19.57 -24.49
C ASP A 241 -19.71 -19.22 -24.10
N TYR A 242 -19.49 -18.05 -23.48
CA TYR A 242 -18.16 -17.62 -23.05
C TYR A 242 -17.60 -18.51 -21.93
N TYR A 243 -18.42 -18.83 -20.92
CA TYR A 243 -18.04 -19.75 -19.85
C TYR A 243 -17.69 -21.15 -20.38
N ASN A 244 -18.47 -21.69 -21.31
CA ASN A 244 -18.23 -23.02 -21.89
C ASN A 244 -17.10 -23.04 -22.94
N ALA A 245 -16.69 -21.88 -23.47
CA ALA A 245 -15.54 -21.77 -24.37
C ALA A 245 -14.19 -21.96 -23.67
N SER A 246 -14.13 -21.82 -22.34
CA SER A 246 -12.90 -22.01 -21.57
C SER A 246 -12.45 -23.48 -21.56
N THR A 247 -11.18 -23.73 -21.87
CA THR A 247 -10.59 -25.07 -21.98
C THR A 247 -9.76 -25.51 -20.78
N TYR A 248 -9.45 -24.59 -19.86
CA TYR A 248 -8.51 -24.81 -18.75
C TYR A 248 -9.01 -24.26 -17.41
N GLY A 249 -8.30 -24.61 -16.32
CA GLY A 249 -8.66 -24.19 -14.95
C GLY A 249 -10.12 -24.47 -14.64
N LYS A 250 -10.53 -25.74 -14.86
CA LYS A 250 -11.93 -26.15 -14.95
C LYS A 250 -12.69 -26.11 -13.63
N GLY A 251 -12.01 -26.39 -12.51
CA GLY A 251 -12.64 -26.44 -11.19
C GLY A 251 -13.79 -27.45 -11.16
N GLU A 252 -14.98 -27.02 -10.75
CA GLU A 252 -16.18 -27.86 -10.74
C GLU A 252 -16.65 -28.30 -12.14
N ASP A 253 -16.20 -27.63 -13.22
CA ASP A 253 -16.48 -27.94 -14.64
C ASP A 253 -17.97 -28.10 -14.99
N LEU A 254 -18.81 -27.20 -14.47
CA LEU A 254 -20.24 -27.17 -14.81
C LEU A 254 -20.44 -26.88 -16.30
N LYS A 255 -21.51 -27.44 -16.89
CA LYS A 255 -21.99 -27.09 -18.25
C LYS A 255 -23.10 -26.06 -18.21
N ASP A 256 -24.09 -26.28 -17.34
CA ASP A 256 -25.22 -25.41 -17.11
C ASP A 256 -25.11 -24.77 -15.73
N LEU A 257 -25.15 -23.44 -15.68
CA LEU A 257 -25.10 -22.71 -14.42
C LEU A 257 -26.52 -22.47 -13.90
N LYS A 258 -26.72 -22.83 -12.63
CA LYS A 258 -28.00 -22.76 -11.92
C LYS A 258 -27.80 -22.19 -10.53
N LEU A 259 -28.87 -21.68 -9.93
CA LEU A 259 -28.93 -21.41 -8.49
C LEU A 259 -29.75 -22.50 -7.78
N TYR A 260 -29.29 -22.91 -6.61
CA TYR A 260 -29.86 -23.94 -5.77
C TYR A 260 -30.24 -23.36 -4.40
N LYS A 261 -31.35 -23.84 -3.83
CA LYS A 261 -31.78 -23.47 -2.46
C LYS A 261 -30.99 -24.19 -1.37
N LYS A 262 -30.46 -25.37 -1.68
CA LYS A 262 -29.71 -26.24 -0.78
C LYS A 262 -28.30 -26.45 -1.29
N ASN A 263 -27.37 -26.71 -0.37
CA ASN A 263 -25.96 -26.93 -0.68
C ASN A 263 -25.57 -28.40 -0.80
N ASP A 264 -26.54 -29.26 -1.09
CA ASP A 264 -26.32 -30.72 -1.06
C ASP A 264 -25.71 -31.22 -2.38
N THR A 265 -25.90 -30.47 -3.46
CA THR A 265 -25.48 -30.84 -4.82
C THR A 265 -23.98 -30.58 -5.06
N LEU A 266 -23.54 -29.32 -4.89
CA LEU A 266 -22.18 -28.91 -5.26
C LEU A 266 -21.23 -28.81 -4.06
N LYS A 267 -21.77 -28.83 -2.82
CA LYS A 267 -20.99 -28.65 -1.58
C LYS A 267 -20.08 -27.40 -1.66
N GLU A 268 -20.69 -26.29 -2.05
CA GLU A 268 -20.05 -24.99 -2.12
C GLU A 268 -19.52 -24.58 -0.74
N LEU A 269 -18.29 -24.11 -0.68
CA LEU A 269 -17.62 -23.77 0.59
C LEU A 269 -17.67 -22.27 0.85
N GLU A 270 -17.56 -21.45 -0.18
CA GLU A 270 -17.46 -20.00 -0.02
C GLU A 270 -17.91 -19.21 -1.27
N ASN A 271 -17.91 -17.89 -1.14
CA ASN A 271 -18.39 -16.95 -2.17
C ASN A 271 -19.88 -17.15 -2.53
N THR A 272 -20.66 -17.67 -1.59
CA THR A 272 -22.10 -17.91 -1.75
C THR A 272 -22.85 -16.62 -2.03
N VAL A 273 -23.83 -16.70 -2.93
CA VAL A 273 -24.75 -15.60 -3.19
C VAL A 273 -25.74 -15.53 -2.06
N VAL A 274 -25.96 -14.33 -1.53
CA VAL A 274 -27.00 -14.06 -0.54
C VAL A 274 -27.97 -13.09 -1.17
N TYR A 275 -29.26 -13.43 -1.21
CA TYR A 275 -30.34 -12.55 -1.63
C TYR A 275 -31.32 -12.32 -0.48
N LYS A 276 -31.40 -11.09 0.04
CA LYS A 276 -32.26 -10.71 1.17
C LYS A 276 -32.13 -11.68 2.36
N GLY A 277 -30.90 -12.06 2.69
CA GLY A 277 -30.56 -13.01 3.77
C GLY A 277 -30.69 -14.49 3.42
N THR A 278 -31.23 -14.84 2.24
CA THR A 278 -31.33 -16.23 1.77
C THR A 278 -30.08 -16.63 1.01
N LYS A 279 -29.40 -17.71 1.43
CA LYS A 279 -28.23 -18.25 0.72
C LYS A 279 -28.66 -19.05 -0.52
N LEU A 280 -28.00 -18.78 -1.64
CA LEU A 280 -28.20 -19.43 -2.92
C LEU A 280 -26.86 -19.97 -3.42
N TYR A 281 -26.84 -21.26 -3.73
CA TYR A 281 -25.63 -22.01 -4.11
C TYR A 281 -25.60 -22.23 -5.62
N GLY A 282 -24.45 -22.55 -6.20
CA GLY A 282 -24.35 -22.89 -7.63
C GLY A 282 -23.22 -22.17 -8.35
N VAL A 283 -22.94 -20.95 -7.93
CA VAL A 283 -21.95 -20.04 -8.54
C VAL A 283 -20.87 -19.58 -7.57
N GLY A 284 -20.85 -20.09 -6.33
CA GLY A 284 -19.71 -19.93 -5.42
C GLY A 284 -18.69 -21.05 -5.60
N LEU A 285 -17.64 -21.06 -4.77
CA LEU A 285 -16.48 -21.92 -4.94
C LEU A 285 -16.63 -23.25 -4.20
N THR A 286 -16.36 -24.36 -4.89
CA THR A 286 -16.27 -25.70 -4.30
C THR A 286 -14.83 -26.06 -3.93
N ASP A 287 -14.63 -27.18 -3.24
CA ASP A 287 -13.30 -27.74 -2.98
C ASP A 287 -12.47 -27.93 -4.27
N LYS A 288 -13.12 -28.33 -5.38
CA LYS A 288 -12.45 -28.50 -6.68
C LYS A 288 -11.98 -27.16 -7.25
N ASP A 289 -12.77 -26.10 -7.09
CA ASP A 289 -12.38 -24.76 -7.53
C ASP A 289 -11.18 -24.23 -6.71
N LEU A 290 -11.21 -24.42 -5.38
CA LEU A 290 -10.14 -23.95 -4.48
C LEU A 290 -8.81 -24.68 -4.69
N LYS A 291 -8.87 -25.95 -5.12
CA LYS A 291 -7.70 -26.82 -5.37
C LYS A 291 -7.17 -26.77 -6.81
N GLN A 292 -7.89 -26.12 -7.72
CA GLN A 292 -7.48 -26.04 -9.12
C GLN A 292 -6.18 -25.21 -9.26
N ASP A 293 -5.12 -25.86 -9.72
CA ASP A 293 -3.87 -25.20 -10.13
C ASP A 293 -4.03 -24.51 -11.50
N LYS A 294 -3.16 -23.56 -11.81
CA LYS A 294 -3.03 -22.87 -13.12
C LYS A 294 -4.32 -22.16 -13.58
N VAL A 295 -5.03 -21.54 -12.64
CA VAL A 295 -6.25 -20.75 -12.91
C VAL A 295 -5.93 -19.35 -13.45
N GLY A 296 -4.77 -18.79 -13.13
CA GLY A 296 -4.41 -17.42 -13.46
C GLY A 296 -4.26 -17.12 -14.95
N ILE A 297 -4.38 -15.84 -15.31
CA ILE A 297 -4.38 -15.36 -16.70
C ILE A 297 -3.11 -15.70 -17.49
N GLY A 298 -1.92 -15.73 -16.87
CA GLY A 298 -0.70 -16.07 -17.63
C GLY A 298 -0.66 -17.52 -18.13
N PHE A 299 -1.48 -18.41 -17.58
CA PHE A 299 -1.64 -19.80 -18.03
C PHE A 299 -2.70 -19.96 -19.12
N MET A 300 -3.33 -18.87 -19.57
CA MET A 300 -4.36 -18.91 -20.61
C MET A 300 -3.80 -19.40 -21.95
N GLU A 301 -4.39 -20.47 -22.44
CA GLU A 301 -4.14 -20.97 -23.80
C GLU A 301 -4.83 -20.07 -24.82
N VAL A 302 -4.18 -19.83 -25.96
CA VAL A 302 -4.72 -18.99 -27.04
C VAL A 302 -4.51 -19.65 -28.40
N SER A 303 -5.25 -19.23 -29.42
CA SER A 303 -5.09 -19.74 -30.79
C SER A 303 -3.75 -19.34 -31.41
N GLU A 304 -3.31 -20.09 -32.43
CA GLU A 304 -2.13 -19.70 -33.24
C GLU A 304 -2.29 -18.34 -33.91
N GLU A 305 -3.53 -17.95 -34.23
CA GLU A 305 -3.82 -16.63 -34.80
C GLU A 305 -3.57 -15.50 -33.78
N ALA A 306 -3.99 -15.69 -32.53
CA ALA A 306 -3.67 -14.75 -31.45
C ALA A 306 -2.15 -14.64 -31.22
N LYS A 307 -1.43 -15.78 -31.26
CA LYS A 307 0.04 -15.79 -31.11
C LYS A 307 0.74 -15.01 -32.21
N LYS A 308 0.28 -15.12 -33.47
CA LYS A 308 0.82 -14.31 -34.59
C LYS A 308 0.61 -12.81 -34.39
N GLN A 309 -0.43 -12.43 -33.65
CA GLN A 309 -0.68 -11.03 -33.26
C GLN A 309 0.12 -10.60 -32.02
N GLY A 310 0.98 -11.48 -31.48
CA GLY A 310 1.76 -11.23 -30.26
C GLY A 310 0.97 -11.39 -28.96
N ILE A 311 -0.24 -11.97 -29.02
CA ILE A 311 -1.13 -12.13 -27.87
C ILE A 311 -1.00 -13.55 -27.32
N THR A 312 -0.72 -13.64 -26.02
CA THR A 312 -0.62 -14.86 -25.19
C THR A 312 -1.13 -14.55 -23.78
N GLY A 313 -1.41 -15.57 -22.96
CA GLY A 313 -1.64 -15.36 -21.52
C GLY A 313 -0.48 -14.61 -20.87
N ALA A 314 0.76 -15.01 -21.19
CA ALA A 314 1.99 -14.39 -20.70
C ALA A 314 2.07 -12.89 -21.05
N SER A 315 1.84 -12.50 -22.30
CA SER A 315 1.89 -11.08 -22.71
C SER A 315 0.81 -10.23 -22.04
N ILE A 316 -0.37 -10.80 -21.80
CA ILE A 316 -1.45 -10.13 -21.08
C ILE A 316 -1.02 -9.88 -19.64
N TYR A 317 -0.50 -10.91 -18.97
CA TYR A 317 -0.03 -10.75 -17.59
C TYR A 317 1.15 -9.78 -17.50
N ASN A 318 2.13 -9.88 -18.40
CA ASN A 318 3.29 -9.00 -18.44
C ASN A 318 2.90 -7.53 -18.60
N HIS A 319 1.86 -7.23 -19.40
CA HIS A 319 1.33 -5.87 -19.50
C HIS A 319 0.78 -5.38 -18.14
N LEU A 320 -0.04 -6.19 -17.47
CA LEU A 320 -0.64 -5.84 -16.16
C LEU A 320 0.43 -5.72 -15.07
N LEU A 321 1.43 -6.60 -15.07
CA LEU A 321 2.57 -6.54 -14.17
C LEU A 321 3.39 -5.27 -14.39
N LYS A 322 3.68 -4.91 -15.65
CA LYS A 322 4.39 -3.67 -16.00
C LYS A 322 3.58 -2.43 -15.63
N MET A 323 2.26 -2.44 -15.85
CA MET A 323 1.35 -1.37 -15.40
C MET A 323 1.45 -1.16 -13.89
N CYS A 324 1.40 -2.24 -13.12
CA CYS A 324 1.33 -2.17 -11.66
C CYS A 324 2.70 -1.87 -11.02
N THR A 325 3.77 -2.53 -11.47
CA THR A 325 5.12 -2.36 -10.92
C THR A 325 5.83 -1.11 -11.43
N THR A 326 5.36 -0.56 -12.55
CA THR A 326 6.00 0.54 -13.30
C THR A 326 7.48 0.32 -13.60
N SER A 327 7.83 -0.95 -13.83
CA SER A 327 9.18 -1.40 -14.09
C SER A 327 9.22 -2.50 -15.14
N ASP A 328 10.40 -2.74 -15.70
CA ASP A 328 10.68 -3.88 -16.58
C ASP A 328 11.05 -5.17 -15.82
N LEU A 329 10.73 -5.28 -14.52
CA LEU A 329 10.94 -6.51 -13.75
C LEU A 329 10.12 -7.67 -14.33
N THR A 330 10.74 -8.84 -14.46
CA THR A 330 10.04 -10.06 -14.86
C THR A 330 9.17 -10.60 -13.73
N ASP A 331 8.19 -11.43 -14.08
CA ASP A 331 7.36 -12.17 -13.10
C ASP A 331 8.21 -12.99 -12.12
N GLN A 332 9.26 -13.66 -12.60
CA GLN A 332 10.21 -14.39 -11.75
C GLN A 332 10.99 -13.45 -10.81
N GLN A 333 11.43 -12.27 -11.27
CA GLN A 333 12.15 -11.32 -10.41
C GLN A 333 11.25 -10.75 -9.31
N VAL A 334 10.00 -10.42 -9.64
CA VAL A 334 9.00 -9.96 -8.67
C VAL A 334 8.66 -11.07 -7.68
N PHE A 335 8.50 -12.30 -8.16
CA PHE A 335 8.30 -13.49 -7.34
C PHE A 335 9.44 -13.70 -6.33
N GLU A 336 10.69 -13.66 -6.79
CA GLU A 336 11.89 -13.81 -5.95
C GLU A 336 12.01 -12.75 -4.87
N LYS A 337 11.74 -11.49 -5.22
CA LYS A 337 11.70 -10.37 -4.26
C LYS A 337 10.62 -10.59 -3.21
N GLY A 338 9.41 -10.99 -3.62
CA GLY A 338 8.31 -11.31 -2.73
C GLY A 338 8.64 -12.46 -1.78
N TYR A 339 9.20 -13.55 -2.30
CA TYR A 339 9.60 -14.71 -1.50
C TYR A 339 10.70 -14.35 -0.48
N LYS A 340 11.78 -13.69 -0.92
CA LYS A 340 12.92 -13.33 -0.06
C LYS A 340 12.47 -12.45 1.11
N THR A 341 11.70 -11.40 0.84
CA THR A 341 11.24 -10.47 1.87
C THR A 341 10.22 -11.10 2.80
N SER A 342 9.32 -11.94 2.27
CA SER A 342 8.35 -12.69 3.09
C SER A 342 9.04 -13.66 4.04
N LYS A 343 10.05 -14.39 3.56
CA LYS A 343 10.83 -15.32 4.38
C LYS A 343 11.63 -14.60 5.46
N ALA A 344 12.32 -13.51 5.09
CA ALA A 344 13.12 -12.73 6.03
C ALA A 344 12.26 -12.17 7.18
N ALA A 345 11.10 -11.60 6.86
CA ALA A 345 10.19 -11.08 7.87
C ALA A 345 9.64 -12.17 8.80
N ALA A 346 9.23 -13.34 8.27
CA ALA A 346 8.76 -14.45 9.09
C ALA A 346 9.84 -14.98 10.06
N GLU A 347 11.10 -15.08 9.62
CA GLU A 347 12.21 -15.50 10.48
C GLU A 347 12.59 -14.44 11.53
N ASN A 348 12.55 -13.16 11.16
CA ASN A 348 12.73 -12.06 12.12
C ASN A 348 11.61 -12.03 13.16
N MET A 349 10.35 -12.30 12.77
CA MET A 349 9.22 -12.40 13.71
C MET A 349 9.45 -13.50 14.76
N LYS A 350 9.88 -14.70 14.35
CA LYS A 350 10.24 -15.79 15.28
C LYS A 350 11.39 -15.39 16.20
N THR A 351 12.40 -14.71 15.66
CA THR A 351 13.55 -14.24 16.42
C THR A 351 13.14 -13.22 17.49
N ILE A 352 12.28 -12.26 17.15
CA ILE A 352 11.73 -11.28 18.10
C ILE A 352 10.88 -11.94 19.15
N ALA A 353 10.00 -12.87 18.78
CA ALA A 353 9.21 -13.63 19.73
C ALA A 353 10.11 -14.35 20.76
N ASN A 354 11.24 -14.92 20.33
CA ASN A 354 12.21 -15.51 21.25
C ASN A 354 12.92 -14.49 22.16
N LYS A 355 13.26 -13.30 21.63
CA LYS A 355 13.86 -12.23 22.43
C LYS A 355 12.87 -11.70 23.48
N VAL A 356 11.59 -11.54 23.13
CA VAL A 356 10.52 -11.17 24.06
C VAL A 356 10.35 -12.24 25.13
N ALA A 357 10.27 -13.52 24.76
CA ALA A 357 10.19 -14.62 25.71
C ALA A 357 11.38 -14.62 26.68
N THR A 358 12.58 -14.35 26.17
CA THR A 358 13.81 -14.26 26.97
C THR A 358 13.76 -13.09 27.94
N LEU A 359 13.35 -11.90 27.48
CA LEU A 359 13.19 -10.71 28.32
C LEU A 359 12.19 -10.97 29.46
N LEU A 360 11.06 -11.61 29.18
CA LEU A 360 9.98 -11.81 30.16
C LEU A 360 10.19 -13.02 31.09
N THR A 361 11.02 -13.98 30.71
CA THR A 361 11.36 -15.13 31.58
C THR A 361 12.70 -14.98 32.28
N GLY A 362 13.57 -14.10 31.79
CA GLY A 362 14.96 -13.96 32.24
C GLY A 362 15.88 -15.09 31.78
N SER A 363 15.44 -15.95 30.86
CA SER A 363 16.19 -17.11 30.39
C SER A 363 15.96 -17.36 28.90
N GLU A 364 17.01 -17.71 28.16
CA GLU A 364 16.91 -18.07 26.73
C GLU A 364 16.24 -19.44 26.50
N THR A 365 16.16 -20.28 27.54
CA THR A 365 15.72 -21.67 27.41
C THR A 365 14.47 -22.02 28.21
N ALA A 366 14.02 -21.13 29.10
CA ALA A 366 12.83 -21.38 29.90
C ALA A 366 11.57 -21.40 29.02
N ASP A 367 10.65 -22.32 29.31
CA ASP A 367 9.32 -22.29 28.72
C ASP A 367 8.62 -20.96 29.07
N TRP A 368 7.79 -20.46 28.16
CA TRP A 368 6.99 -19.27 28.37
C TRP A 368 5.53 -19.56 28.01
N THR A 369 4.72 -19.66 29.05
CA THR A 369 3.29 -20.03 28.96
C THR A 369 2.40 -18.97 29.64
N PRO A 370 2.33 -17.73 29.12
CA PRO A 370 1.57 -16.67 29.77
C PRO A 370 0.07 -16.92 29.68
N LYS A 371 -0.67 -16.29 30.60
CA LYS A 371 -2.14 -16.21 30.54
C LYS A 371 -2.55 -14.90 29.89
N ILE A 372 -3.58 -14.95 29.08
CA ILE A 372 -4.11 -13.79 28.35
C ILE A 372 -5.62 -13.70 28.46
N ARG A 373 -6.13 -12.47 28.29
CA ARG A 373 -7.53 -12.20 27.99
C ARG A 373 -7.67 -12.10 26.47
N TYR A 374 -8.38 -13.02 25.83
CA TYR A 374 -8.37 -13.19 24.38
C TYR A 374 -9.79 -13.34 23.81
N ASP A 375 -10.13 -12.49 22.85
CA ASP A 375 -11.35 -12.63 22.05
C ASP A 375 -11.10 -13.49 20.81
N GLU A 376 -11.55 -14.74 20.86
CA GLU A 376 -11.31 -15.72 19.78
C GLU A 376 -11.95 -15.31 18.45
N LYS A 377 -13.03 -14.53 18.49
CA LYS A 377 -13.76 -14.09 17.29
C LYS A 377 -13.43 -12.66 16.87
N ALA A 378 -12.72 -11.91 17.70
CA ALA A 378 -12.46 -10.48 17.51
C ALA A 378 -13.73 -9.62 17.31
N ASP A 379 -14.89 -10.08 17.78
CA ASP A 379 -16.20 -9.40 17.66
C ASP A 379 -16.83 -9.06 19.02
N GLY A 380 -16.12 -9.33 20.10
CA GLY A 380 -16.52 -9.11 21.49
C GLY A 380 -17.48 -10.17 22.06
N THR A 381 -17.77 -11.23 21.32
CA THR A 381 -18.76 -12.24 21.74
C THR A 381 -18.16 -13.46 22.45
N ASN A 382 -16.85 -13.69 22.36
CA ASN A 382 -16.18 -14.87 22.93
C ASN A 382 -14.85 -14.52 23.60
N ILE A 383 -14.92 -13.73 24.68
CA ILE A 383 -13.75 -13.29 25.44
C ILE A 383 -13.40 -14.32 26.52
N GLN A 384 -12.26 -14.97 26.37
CA GLN A 384 -11.68 -15.88 27.35
C GLN A 384 -10.74 -15.11 28.27
N THR A 385 -10.94 -15.15 29.60
CA THR A 385 -10.22 -14.26 30.54
C THR A 385 -8.90 -14.81 31.08
N ASN A 386 -8.62 -16.11 30.89
CA ASN A 386 -7.43 -16.77 31.44
C ASN A 386 -6.89 -17.85 30.48
N LEU A 387 -6.93 -17.56 29.18
CA LEU A 387 -6.42 -18.50 28.17
C LEU A 387 -4.90 -18.63 28.36
N THR A 388 -4.42 -19.86 28.54
CA THR A 388 -2.98 -20.13 28.58
C THR A 388 -2.48 -20.36 27.15
N VAL A 389 -1.50 -19.57 26.73
CA VAL A 389 -0.85 -19.74 25.42
C VAL A 389 0.56 -20.31 25.60
N ASN A 390 0.99 -21.18 24.68
CA ASN A 390 2.28 -21.87 24.78
C ASN A 390 3.28 -21.26 23.80
N VAL A 391 3.77 -20.06 24.13
CA VAL A 391 4.62 -19.28 23.21
C VAL A 391 5.98 -19.92 22.98
N ARG A 392 6.64 -20.34 24.06
CA ARG A 392 7.92 -21.07 23.98
C ARG A 392 7.83 -22.35 24.78
N LYS A 393 8.15 -23.47 24.13
CA LYS A 393 8.23 -24.79 24.76
C LYS A 393 9.42 -25.55 24.21
N ASP A 394 10.20 -26.19 25.07
CA ASP A 394 11.37 -26.99 24.67
C ASP A 394 12.32 -26.18 23.76
N LYS A 395 12.56 -24.91 24.12
CA LYS A 395 13.39 -23.94 23.38
C LYS A 395 12.88 -23.56 21.98
N THR A 396 11.67 -23.99 21.61
CA THR A 396 11.07 -23.71 20.30
C THR A 396 9.96 -22.67 20.43
N ILE A 397 9.98 -21.66 19.56
CA ILE A 397 8.91 -20.66 19.48
C ILE A 397 7.75 -21.15 18.64
N ASN A 398 6.55 -21.01 19.17
CA ASN A 398 5.30 -21.14 18.43
C ASN A 398 4.80 -19.74 18.06
N LEU A 399 5.08 -19.32 16.82
CA LEU A 399 4.72 -17.99 16.33
C LEU A 399 3.21 -17.71 16.38
N PRO A 400 2.32 -18.64 15.96
CA PRO A 400 0.87 -18.48 16.17
C PRO A 400 0.47 -18.21 17.62
N GLU A 401 1.07 -18.90 18.60
CA GLU A 401 0.78 -18.67 20.02
C GLU A 401 1.33 -17.31 20.51
N PHE A 402 2.48 -16.86 19.99
CA PHE A 402 2.97 -15.49 20.24
C PHE A 402 2.02 -14.43 19.69
N ILE A 403 1.48 -14.64 18.48
CA ILE A 403 0.49 -13.74 17.88
C ILE A 403 -0.80 -13.71 18.71
N LYS A 404 -1.23 -14.84 19.28
CA LYS A 404 -2.35 -14.83 20.23
C LYS A 404 -2.03 -13.98 21.46
N TRP A 405 -0.81 -14.07 21.99
CA TRP A 405 -0.37 -13.21 23.09
C TRP A 405 -0.39 -11.72 22.73
N LEU A 406 0.00 -11.37 21.50
CA LEU A 406 -0.10 -10.00 20.97
C LEU A 406 -1.54 -9.52 20.73
N ASN A 407 -2.50 -10.45 20.69
CA ASN A 407 -3.93 -10.16 20.61
C ASN A 407 -4.63 -10.28 21.98
N ASP A 408 -3.88 -10.25 23.07
CA ASP A 408 -4.45 -9.98 24.39
C ASP A 408 -5.21 -8.64 24.36
N GLU A 409 -6.40 -8.59 24.98
CA GLU A 409 -7.29 -7.42 24.94
C GLU A 409 -6.61 -6.12 25.39
N SER A 410 -5.59 -6.19 26.26
CA SER A 410 -4.84 -5.01 26.72
C SER A 410 -4.03 -4.31 25.62
N PHE A 411 -3.77 -4.98 24.49
CA PHE A 411 -3.08 -4.40 23.33
C PHE A 411 -4.00 -3.58 22.42
N PHE A 412 -5.31 -3.52 22.67
CA PHE A 412 -6.25 -2.72 21.89
C PHE A 412 -6.77 -1.55 22.72
N PHE A 413 -6.78 -0.35 22.13
CA PHE A 413 -7.33 0.84 22.78
C PHE A 413 -8.84 0.67 22.99
N GLY A 414 -9.31 0.78 24.23
CA GLY A 414 -10.73 0.67 24.59
C GLY A 414 -11.17 -0.74 25.00
N ARG A 415 -10.34 -1.77 24.79
CA ARG A 415 -10.65 -3.17 25.14
C ARG A 415 -10.00 -3.63 26.43
N GLU A 416 -9.29 -2.76 27.12
CA GLU A 416 -8.80 -2.99 28.47
C GLU A 416 -9.94 -3.39 29.43
N GLU A 417 -9.60 -3.99 30.56
CA GLU A 417 -10.61 -4.26 31.59
C GLU A 417 -11.27 -2.94 32.05
N SER A 418 -12.54 -2.99 32.44
CA SER A 418 -13.27 -1.80 32.89
C SER A 418 -12.62 -1.12 34.09
N THR A 419 -11.86 -1.86 34.90
CA THR A 419 -11.06 -1.36 36.04
C THR A 419 -9.93 -0.42 35.62
N TYR A 420 -9.44 -0.52 34.38
CA TYR A 420 -8.46 0.42 33.80
C TYR A 420 -9.05 1.83 33.69
N TYR A 421 -10.31 1.94 33.27
CA TYR A 421 -11.04 3.21 33.13
C TYR A 421 -11.68 3.64 34.47
N SER A 422 -10.84 3.75 35.50
CA SER A 422 -11.25 4.29 36.81
C SER A 422 -11.74 5.73 36.70
N THR A 423 -12.44 6.23 37.72
CA THR A 423 -12.92 7.63 37.77
C THR A 423 -11.80 8.63 37.53
N ASP A 424 -10.63 8.42 38.14
CA ASP A 424 -9.47 9.30 37.97
C ASP A 424 -8.89 9.23 36.56
N LYS A 425 -8.86 8.03 35.96
CA LYS A 425 -8.36 7.85 34.59
C LYS A 425 -9.29 8.50 33.56
N VAL A 426 -10.59 8.33 33.71
CA VAL A 426 -11.60 8.99 32.88
C VAL A 426 -11.48 10.50 33.00
N LYS A 427 -11.29 11.01 34.22
CA LYS A 427 -11.06 12.44 34.47
C LYS A 427 -9.78 12.93 33.79
N GLU A 428 -8.67 12.19 33.90
CA GLU A 428 -7.40 12.50 33.20
C GLU A 428 -7.65 12.66 31.69
N LEU A 429 -8.36 11.72 31.06
CA LEU A 429 -8.62 11.75 29.62
C LEU A 429 -9.55 12.89 29.20
N LEU A 430 -10.65 13.08 29.93
CA LEU A 430 -11.67 14.09 29.60
C LEU A 430 -11.23 15.52 29.92
N GLU A 431 -10.38 15.73 30.93
CA GLU A 431 -9.95 17.07 31.35
C GLU A 431 -8.56 17.46 30.80
N SER A 432 -7.82 16.53 30.17
CA SER A 432 -6.51 16.80 29.59
C SER A 432 -6.54 17.95 28.58
N PRO A 433 -5.73 19.01 28.77
CA PRO A 433 -5.58 20.07 27.78
C PRO A 433 -5.01 19.58 26.45
N GLU A 434 -4.12 18.58 26.49
CA GLU A 434 -3.46 17.99 25.31
C GLU A 434 -4.46 17.24 24.42
N LEU A 435 -5.51 16.66 25.01
CA LEU A 435 -6.56 15.92 24.30
C LEU A 435 -7.75 16.81 23.90
N LYS A 436 -7.69 18.13 24.13
CA LYS A 436 -8.73 19.05 23.65
C LYS A 436 -8.96 18.97 22.13
N PRO A 437 -7.91 18.91 21.27
CA PRO A 437 -8.12 18.75 19.83
C PRO A 437 -8.73 17.39 19.47
N ALA A 438 -8.33 16.30 20.16
CA ALA A 438 -8.89 14.97 19.95
C ALA A 438 -10.40 14.93 20.23
N LYS A 439 -10.85 15.52 21.34
CA LYS A 439 -12.29 15.64 21.65
C LYS A 439 -13.04 16.44 20.58
N ALA A 440 -12.45 17.53 20.09
CA ALA A 440 -13.07 18.32 19.02
C ALA A 440 -13.22 17.51 17.71
N GLU A 441 -12.24 16.68 17.35
CA GLU A 441 -12.36 15.75 16.21
C GLU A 441 -13.43 14.68 16.46
N LEU A 442 -13.49 14.09 17.66
CA LEU A 442 -14.53 13.11 18.01
C LEU A 442 -15.95 13.72 17.93
N THR A 443 -16.14 14.93 18.43
CA THR A 443 -17.41 15.68 18.28
C THR A 443 -17.72 15.94 16.81
N LYS A 444 -16.75 16.45 16.04
CA LYS A 444 -16.91 16.75 14.61
C LYS A 444 -17.35 15.54 13.79
N PHE A 445 -16.88 14.35 14.15
CA PHE A 445 -17.16 13.09 13.46
C PHE A 445 -18.22 12.21 14.16
N GLY A 446 -19.00 12.78 15.08
CA GLY A 446 -20.25 12.17 15.56
C GLY A 446 -20.12 11.18 16.73
N TYR A 447 -19.05 11.20 17.52
CA TYR A 447 -18.82 10.22 18.60
C TYR A 447 -19.45 10.61 19.95
N ASP A 448 -20.01 11.81 20.11
CA ASP A 448 -20.49 12.31 21.41
C ASP A 448 -21.62 11.46 22.03
N HIS A 449 -22.46 10.83 21.19
CA HIS A 449 -23.53 9.95 21.63
C HIS A 449 -23.01 8.75 22.45
N LEU A 450 -21.75 8.35 22.29
CA LEU A 450 -21.13 7.30 23.08
C LEU A 450 -20.98 7.71 24.55
N LEU A 451 -20.72 8.99 24.84
CA LEU A 451 -20.66 9.50 26.21
C LEU A 451 -22.04 9.67 26.82
N GLU A 452 -23.01 10.14 26.04
CA GLU A 452 -24.42 10.26 26.47
C GLU A 452 -24.98 8.90 26.93
N LYS A 453 -24.53 7.83 26.28
CA LYS A 453 -24.94 6.44 26.52
C LYS A 453 -23.78 5.57 27.02
N LYS A 454 -22.90 6.13 27.83
CA LYS A 454 -21.62 5.50 28.23
C LYS A 454 -21.72 4.10 28.84
N ASP A 455 -22.85 3.77 29.47
CA ASP A 455 -23.06 2.48 30.15
C ASP A 455 -23.73 1.44 29.22
N GLU A 456 -24.19 1.84 28.02
CA GLU A 456 -24.69 0.90 27.02
C GLU A 456 -23.55 0.03 26.47
N LYS A 457 -23.88 -1.21 26.12
CA LYS A 457 -22.93 -2.20 25.61
C LYS A 457 -22.61 -1.95 24.14
N TYR A 458 -21.33 -1.92 23.81
CA TYR A 458 -20.81 -1.96 22.45
C TYR A 458 -19.96 -3.22 22.30
N ARG A 459 -20.53 -4.27 21.69
CA ARG A 459 -19.87 -5.59 21.59
C ARG A 459 -19.38 -6.09 22.95
N GLY A 460 -18.09 -6.35 23.14
CA GLY A 460 -17.52 -6.86 24.38
C GLY A 460 -17.20 -5.79 25.44
N ILE A 461 -17.46 -4.51 25.14
CA ILE A 461 -17.13 -3.35 25.99
C ILE A 461 -18.35 -2.43 26.17
N THR A 462 -18.19 -1.30 26.85
CA THR A 462 -19.21 -0.23 26.90
C THR A 462 -18.91 0.90 25.91
N ASN A 463 -19.93 1.71 25.57
CA ASN A 463 -19.75 2.93 24.80
C ASN A 463 -18.76 3.89 25.45
N GLY A 464 -18.73 3.97 26.78
CA GLY A 464 -17.74 4.75 27.52
C GLY A 464 -16.32 4.26 27.26
N GLN A 465 -16.08 2.95 27.40
CA GLN A 465 -14.77 2.34 27.09
C GLN A 465 -14.33 2.61 25.65
N PHE A 466 -15.25 2.55 24.68
CA PHE A 466 -14.96 2.96 23.31
C PHE A 466 -14.47 4.42 23.29
N TYR A 467 -15.25 5.38 23.77
CA TYR A 467 -14.86 6.79 23.70
C TYR A 467 -13.53 7.07 24.41
N TYR A 468 -13.28 6.46 25.57
CA TYR A 468 -12.02 6.63 26.30
C TYR A 468 -10.85 5.96 25.58
N GLY A 469 -11.07 4.80 24.96
CA GLY A 469 -10.10 4.13 24.09
C GLY A 469 -9.74 4.99 22.87
N ALA A 470 -10.71 5.66 22.26
CA ALA A 470 -10.48 6.60 21.17
C ALA A 470 -9.52 7.74 21.60
N LEU A 471 -9.72 8.30 22.79
CA LEU A 471 -8.84 9.33 23.35
C LEU A 471 -7.42 8.80 23.64
N GLU A 472 -7.28 7.57 24.16
CA GLU A 472 -5.97 6.92 24.32
C GLU A 472 -5.28 6.66 22.98
N GLY A 473 -6.04 6.31 21.93
CA GLY A 473 -5.53 6.22 20.56
C GLY A 473 -4.95 7.54 20.06
N PHE A 474 -5.70 8.65 20.20
CA PHE A 474 -5.19 9.98 19.88
C PHE A 474 -3.94 10.34 20.69
N LYS A 475 -3.93 10.03 21.99
CA LYS A 475 -2.77 10.22 22.87
C LYS A 475 -1.53 9.51 22.33
N ALA A 476 -1.67 8.25 21.89
CA ALA A 476 -0.58 7.47 21.30
C ALA A 476 -0.05 8.10 19.99
N TYR A 477 -0.92 8.53 19.08
CA TYR A 477 -0.48 9.15 17.83
C TYR A 477 0.09 10.56 18.01
N TYR A 478 -0.40 11.34 18.98
CA TYR A 478 0.24 12.60 19.38
C TYR A 478 1.63 12.37 19.94
N GLN A 479 1.80 11.34 20.77
CA GLN A 479 3.09 10.94 21.33
C GLN A 479 4.06 10.47 20.23
N PHE A 480 3.60 9.69 19.26
CA PHE A 480 4.39 9.34 18.08
C PHE A 480 4.86 10.61 17.36
N ARG A 481 3.93 11.52 17.03
CA ARG A 481 4.25 12.77 16.33
C ARG A 481 5.28 13.60 17.08
N GLU A 482 5.09 13.78 18.38
CA GLU A 482 5.99 14.53 19.27
C GLU A 482 7.43 14.01 19.20
N THR A 483 7.60 12.68 19.17
CA THR A 483 8.92 12.05 19.21
C THR A 483 9.57 11.88 17.85
N THR A 484 8.79 11.71 16.77
CA THR A 484 9.34 11.33 15.46
C THR A 484 9.32 12.44 14.42
N GLN A 485 8.41 13.42 14.49
CA GLN A 485 8.24 14.39 13.40
C GLN A 485 9.49 15.23 13.14
N ASN A 486 10.06 15.84 14.17
CA ASN A 486 11.24 16.70 14.02
C ASN A 486 12.49 15.91 13.62
N TYR A 487 12.63 14.69 14.11
CA TYR A 487 13.72 13.80 13.72
C TYR A 487 13.55 13.29 12.29
N GLY A 488 12.35 12.86 11.89
CA GLY A 488 12.04 12.46 10.52
C GLY A 488 12.32 13.57 9.50
N ARG A 489 12.05 14.83 9.87
CA ARG A 489 12.38 16.02 9.05
C ARG A 489 13.86 16.16 8.74
N THR A 490 14.76 15.67 9.59
CA THR A 490 16.20 15.86 9.38
C THR A 490 16.74 15.08 8.18
N PHE A 491 15.98 14.10 7.66
CA PHE A 491 16.36 13.33 6.48
C PHE A 491 15.98 14.00 5.15
N PHE A 492 15.26 15.12 5.17
CA PHE A 492 14.79 15.81 3.97
C PHE A 492 15.47 17.17 3.79
N ASP A 493 15.79 17.51 2.54
CA ASP A 493 16.48 18.78 2.22
C ASP A 493 15.55 19.99 2.37
N LYS A 494 14.28 19.83 1.95
CA LYS A 494 13.27 20.89 1.96
C LYS A 494 12.20 20.58 2.99
N ALA A 495 11.83 21.59 3.77
CA ALA A 495 10.78 21.47 4.77
C ALA A 495 9.38 21.50 4.12
N VAL A 496 8.46 20.73 4.68
CA VAL A 496 7.03 20.76 4.38
C VAL A 496 6.23 21.20 5.61
N PRO A 497 4.97 21.64 5.46
CA PRO A 497 4.09 21.94 6.59
C PRO A 497 3.97 20.78 7.59
N ASP A 498 3.47 21.06 8.80
CA ASP A 498 3.18 20.02 9.80
C ASP A 498 1.89 19.26 9.44
N TYR A 499 1.79 17.99 9.87
CA TYR A 499 0.58 17.18 9.76
C TYR A 499 -0.25 17.19 11.04
N GLY A 500 -1.57 17.07 10.88
CA GLY A 500 -2.50 16.79 11.98
C GLY A 500 -2.89 15.32 12.07
N VAL A 501 -3.71 14.99 13.06
CA VAL A 501 -4.27 13.65 13.27
C VAL A 501 -5.79 13.77 13.36
N GLN A 502 -6.52 12.91 12.66
CA GLN A 502 -7.98 12.86 12.69
C GLN A 502 -8.51 11.41 12.69
N THR A 503 -9.82 11.27 12.86
CA THR A 503 -10.54 9.99 12.76
C THR A 503 -11.53 10.02 11.60
N TYR A 504 -12.17 8.88 11.32
CA TYR A 504 -13.30 8.76 10.38
C TYR A 504 -14.63 9.16 11.01
N ASP A 505 -15.60 9.53 10.18
CA ASP A 505 -17.02 9.65 10.61
C ASP A 505 -17.46 8.37 11.32
N PHE A 506 -18.22 8.51 12.39
CA PHE A 506 -18.71 7.37 13.15
C PHE A 506 -19.46 6.38 12.24
N ASN A 507 -20.31 6.85 11.32
CA ASN A 507 -21.12 5.94 10.49
C ASN A 507 -20.32 5.22 9.41
N ASP A 508 -19.14 5.72 9.05
CA ASP A 508 -18.31 5.15 7.99
C ASP A 508 -17.20 4.23 8.54
N ARG A 509 -16.99 4.24 9.86
CA ARG A 509 -15.82 3.61 10.51
C ARG A 509 -15.70 2.10 10.29
N ASP A 510 -16.80 1.38 10.09
CA ASP A 510 -16.78 -0.07 9.88
C ASP A 510 -16.52 -0.46 8.41
N ALA A 511 -16.69 0.49 7.50
CA ALA A 511 -16.32 0.39 6.09
C ALA A 511 -14.93 1.01 5.81
N ALA A 512 -14.39 1.78 6.74
CA ALA A 512 -13.08 2.42 6.63
C ALA A 512 -11.92 1.45 6.89
N GLY A 513 -10.76 1.73 6.29
CA GLY A 513 -9.50 1.05 6.62
C GLY A 513 -8.95 1.47 7.98
N VAL A 514 -7.88 0.80 8.43
CA VAL A 514 -7.21 1.14 9.70
C VAL A 514 -6.64 2.57 9.73
N GLY A 515 -6.28 3.11 8.56
CA GLY A 515 -5.89 4.50 8.36
C GLY A 515 -5.74 4.89 6.91
N ALA A 516 -5.46 6.18 6.73
CA ALA A 516 -5.23 6.84 5.45
C ALA A 516 -4.56 8.21 5.71
N TYR A 517 -4.11 8.86 4.64
CA TYR A 517 -3.70 10.26 4.67
C TYR A 517 -4.65 11.11 3.83
N GLU A 518 -5.20 12.16 4.44
CA GLU A 518 -6.06 13.12 3.75
C GLU A 518 -5.28 14.39 3.42
N THR A 519 -5.08 14.61 2.12
CA THR A 519 -4.24 15.69 1.59
C THR A 519 -4.85 17.05 1.82
N ASP A 520 -6.18 17.20 1.69
CA ASP A 520 -6.85 18.49 1.71
C ASP A 520 -6.79 19.16 3.09
N VAL A 521 -6.86 18.36 4.15
CA VAL A 521 -6.70 18.84 5.53
C VAL A 521 -5.31 18.57 6.12
N ARG A 522 -4.45 17.86 5.38
CA ARG A 522 -3.08 17.47 5.77
C ARG A 522 -3.05 16.66 7.07
N ASN A 523 -4.00 15.74 7.20
CA ASN A 523 -4.15 14.93 8.39
C ASN A 523 -3.90 13.46 8.08
N PHE A 524 -3.15 12.83 8.97
CA PHE A 524 -3.13 11.39 9.11
C PHE A 524 -4.44 10.95 9.80
N MET A 525 -5.13 9.98 9.20
CA MET A 525 -6.38 9.38 9.68
C MET A 525 -6.11 8.02 10.30
N PHE A 526 -6.75 7.74 11.42
CA PHE A 526 -6.78 6.39 11.98
C PHE A 526 -8.18 6.03 12.47
N ASN A 527 -8.49 4.73 12.47
CA ASN A 527 -9.75 4.23 13.00
C ASN A 527 -9.68 4.14 14.52
N VAL A 528 -10.50 4.94 15.21
CA VAL A 528 -10.59 4.99 16.68
C VAL A 528 -11.45 3.87 17.27
N ASP A 529 -12.17 3.09 16.45
CA ASP A 529 -12.99 2.00 16.94
C ASP A 529 -12.13 0.85 17.49
N PRO A 530 -12.34 0.40 18.74
CA PRO A 530 -11.54 -0.66 19.37
C PRO A 530 -11.52 -2.00 18.63
N TYR A 531 -12.46 -2.24 17.72
CA TYR A 531 -12.55 -3.47 16.93
C TYR A 531 -12.08 -3.31 15.47
N TYR A 532 -11.82 -2.07 15.03
CA TYR A 532 -11.37 -1.79 13.66
C TYR A 532 -10.02 -1.04 13.60
N GLY A 533 -9.53 -0.53 14.74
CA GLY A 533 -8.22 0.10 14.85
C GLY A 533 -7.06 -0.90 15.00
N LEU A 534 -5.83 -0.40 14.86
CA LEU A 534 -4.62 -1.18 15.04
C LEU A 534 -4.26 -1.39 16.52
N GLN A 535 -3.59 -2.50 16.79
CA GLN A 535 -3.02 -2.80 18.10
C GLN A 535 -1.90 -1.82 18.45
N LYS A 536 -1.74 -1.58 19.76
CA LYS A 536 -0.74 -0.68 20.35
C LYS A 536 0.69 -0.96 19.91
N TRP A 537 1.02 -2.22 19.59
CA TRP A 537 2.34 -2.63 19.09
C TRP A 537 2.60 -2.34 17.60
N SER A 538 1.64 -1.81 16.83
CA SER A 538 1.81 -1.47 15.41
C SER A 538 1.87 0.05 15.12
N VAL A 539 1.65 0.88 16.14
CA VAL A 539 1.55 2.36 16.03
C VAL A 539 2.70 2.99 15.23
N THR A 540 3.95 2.57 15.47
CA THR A 540 5.12 3.21 14.85
C THR A 540 5.17 3.00 13.34
N SER A 541 4.97 1.77 12.85
CA SER A 541 5.08 1.50 11.39
C SER A 541 3.96 2.19 10.62
N PHE A 542 2.74 2.03 11.13
CA PHE A 542 1.55 2.62 10.52
C PHE A 542 1.59 4.15 10.52
N ALA A 543 1.88 4.78 11.65
CA ALA A 543 1.97 6.25 11.69
C ALA A 543 3.12 6.75 10.80
N ASN A 544 4.24 6.01 10.73
CA ASN A 544 5.34 6.37 9.85
C ASN A 544 4.96 6.33 8.36
N HIS A 545 4.15 5.35 7.96
CA HIS A 545 3.61 5.22 6.60
C HIS A 545 2.78 6.44 6.19
N GLU A 546 1.96 6.97 7.08
CA GLU A 546 1.00 8.03 6.75
C GLU A 546 1.53 9.46 7.00
N SER A 547 2.66 9.60 7.70
CA SER A 547 3.10 10.89 8.25
C SER A 547 4.42 11.41 7.65
N MET A 548 5.27 12.04 8.48
CA MET A 548 6.41 12.86 8.07
C MET A 548 7.45 12.13 7.21
N MET A 549 7.57 10.81 7.30
CA MET A 549 8.48 10.09 6.40
C MET A 549 7.72 9.55 5.18
N GLY A 550 6.48 9.06 5.34
CA GLY A 550 5.68 8.51 4.26
C GLY A 550 4.79 9.52 3.51
N HIS A 551 3.49 9.24 3.40
CA HIS A 551 2.53 9.92 2.50
C HIS A 551 2.45 11.42 2.71
N HIS A 552 2.37 11.90 3.95
CA HIS A 552 2.28 13.34 4.22
C HIS A 552 3.43 14.10 3.57
N ASN A 553 4.67 13.70 3.82
CA ASN A 553 5.80 14.42 3.27
C ASN A 553 5.90 14.22 1.76
N GLN A 554 5.65 13.02 1.24
CA GLN A 554 5.61 12.79 -0.21
C GLN A 554 4.68 13.76 -0.94
N LEU A 555 3.44 13.88 -0.46
CA LEU A 555 2.40 14.67 -1.09
C LEU A 555 2.60 16.17 -0.88
N MET A 556 3.02 16.59 0.33
CA MET A 556 3.38 18.00 0.57
C MET A 556 4.63 18.42 -0.20
N TYR A 557 5.59 17.52 -0.40
CA TYR A 557 6.75 17.78 -1.24
C TYR A 557 6.32 18.05 -2.68
N ALA A 558 5.38 17.25 -3.21
CA ALA A 558 4.81 17.48 -4.53
C ALA A 558 3.97 18.78 -4.60
N GLN A 559 3.30 19.21 -3.53
CA GLN A 559 2.55 20.47 -3.57
C GLN A 559 3.44 21.72 -3.49
N HIS A 560 4.55 21.65 -2.74
CA HIS A 560 5.36 22.82 -2.42
C HIS A 560 6.68 22.91 -3.19
N HIS A 561 7.23 21.78 -3.64
CA HIS A 561 8.62 21.68 -4.11
C HIS A 561 8.77 20.99 -5.46
N LEU A 562 7.70 20.86 -6.25
CA LEU A 562 7.82 20.34 -7.61
C LEU A 562 8.77 21.17 -8.47
N THR A 563 9.45 20.48 -9.37
CA THR A 563 10.32 21.12 -10.33
C THR A 563 9.54 22.07 -11.23
N LYS A 564 10.02 23.32 -11.28
CA LYS A 564 9.50 24.38 -12.13
C LYS A 564 10.64 24.95 -12.97
N PHE A 565 10.42 25.04 -14.27
CA PHE A 565 11.28 25.81 -15.16
C PHE A 565 10.71 27.22 -15.29
N LYS A 566 11.57 28.23 -15.46
CA LYS A 566 11.13 29.60 -15.73
C LYS A 566 11.64 30.02 -17.08
N ASP A 567 10.74 30.54 -17.92
CA ASP A 567 11.15 31.14 -19.18
C ASP A 567 11.76 32.53 -18.96
N ARG A 568 12.32 33.12 -20.01
CA ARG A 568 12.93 34.45 -19.93
C ARG A 568 11.99 35.57 -19.49
N LYS A 569 10.67 35.37 -19.57
CA LYS A 569 9.66 36.33 -19.12
C LYS A 569 9.23 36.06 -17.67
N GLY A 570 9.78 35.03 -17.04
CA GLY A 570 9.43 34.61 -15.68
C GLY A 570 8.20 33.73 -15.60
N ASN A 571 7.63 33.28 -16.72
CA ASN A 571 6.48 32.36 -16.68
C ASN A 571 6.95 30.97 -16.26
N GLU A 572 6.20 30.34 -15.35
CA GLU A 572 6.49 28.99 -14.88
C GLU A 572 6.03 27.95 -15.91
N ILE A 573 6.90 26.98 -16.18
CA ILE A 573 6.61 25.76 -16.92
C ILE A 573 6.75 24.63 -15.91
N THR A 574 5.64 23.96 -15.65
CA THR A 574 5.56 22.83 -14.71
C THR A 574 4.63 21.79 -15.30
N LEU A 575 4.89 20.52 -15.00
CA LEU A 575 3.84 19.51 -15.07
C LEU A 575 2.92 19.69 -13.86
N THR A 576 1.65 19.31 -14.02
CA THR A 576 0.69 19.34 -12.92
C THR A 576 0.94 18.15 -11.98
N PRO A 577 0.75 18.32 -10.66
CA PRO A 577 0.61 17.17 -9.77
C PRO A 577 -0.43 16.18 -10.32
N GLY A 578 -0.15 14.87 -10.24
CA GLY A 578 -1.06 13.83 -10.72
C GLY A 578 -1.04 13.57 -12.23
N ILE A 579 -0.11 14.16 -13.00
CA ILE A 579 0.11 13.75 -14.41
C ILE A 579 0.49 12.26 -14.53
N PHE A 580 1.14 11.74 -13.48
CA PHE A 580 1.41 10.33 -13.27
C PHE A 580 0.65 9.92 -12.01
N ASP A 581 0.02 8.75 -12.05
CA ASP A 581 -0.81 8.24 -10.96
C ASP A 581 -0.54 6.75 -10.77
N TYR A 582 0.64 6.45 -10.23
CA TYR A 582 1.11 5.07 -10.08
C TYR A 582 1.19 4.68 -8.62
N THR A 583 0.38 3.69 -8.24
CA THR A 583 0.38 3.10 -6.91
C THR A 583 1.77 2.60 -6.49
N SER A 584 2.57 2.06 -7.43
CA SER A 584 3.93 1.62 -7.10
C SER A 584 4.87 2.74 -6.66
N TYR A 585 4.70 3.96 -7.15
CA TYR A 585 5.45 5.09 -6.62
C TYR A 585 4.90 5.53 -5.25
N ILE A 586 3.58 5.74 -5.16
CA ILE A 586 2.92 6.33 -3.99
C ILE A 586 3.07 5.41 -2.78
N GLU A 587 2.60 4.18 -2.88
CA GLU A 587 2.68 3.16 -1.82
C GLU A 587 4.11 2.65 -1.65
N GLY A 588 4.86 2.51 -2.74
CA GLY A 588 6.25 2.05 -2.68
C GLY A 588 7.15 2.98 -1.87
N TRP A 589 6.91 4.30 -1.94
CA TRP A 589 7.59 5.29 -1.10
C TRP A 589 7.25 5.09 0.38
N ALA A 590 5.97 5.02 0.74
CA ALA A 590 5.56 4.88 2.14
C ALA A 590 6.07 3.57 2.75
N LEU A 591 6.00 2.46 2.00
CA LEU A 591 6.57 1.17 2.42
C LEU A 591 8.11 1.20 2.49
N PHE A 592 8.79 1.94 1.60
CA PHE A 592 10.22 2.18 1.69
C PHE A 592 10.57 2.98 2.96
N MET A 593 9.73 3.93 3.35
CA MET A 593 9.90 4.71 4.56
C MET A 593 9.63 3.92 5.84
N GLU A 594 8.77 2.90 5.81
CA GLU A 594 8.65 1.92 6.89
C GLU A 594 9.94 1.13 7.09
N TRP A 595 10.55 0.62 6.01
CA TRP A 595 11.88 0.00 6.07
C TRP A 595 12.95 1.01 6.54
N PHE A 596 12.93 2.23 6.00
CA PHE A 596 13.87 3.28 6.39
C PHE A 596 13.70 3.69 7.86
N GLY A 597 12.53 3.53 8.47
CA GLY A 597 12.33 3.71 9.91
C GLY A 597 13.23 2.78 10.74
N ILE A 598 13.50 1.57 10.25
CA ILE A 598 14.48 0.67 10.86
C ILE A 598 15.87 1.29 10.73
N GLU A 599 16.28 1.69 9.52
CA GLU A 599 17.57 2.35 9.25
C GLU A 599 17.76 3.67 10.04
N ALA A 600 16.67 4.40 10.30
CA ALA A 600 16.62 5.64 11.05
C ALA A 600 16.58 5.42 12.57
N LYS A 601 16.69 4.17 13.04
CA LYS A 601 16.75 3.79 14.46
C LYS A 601 15.42 3.94 15.22
N PHE A 602 14.26 3.89 14.56
CA PHE A 602 12.96 4.05 15.24
C PHE A 602 12.66 2.93 16.25
N TYR A 603 13.32 1.78 16.09
CA TYR A 603 13.10 0.61 16.94
C TYR A 603 14.31 0.24 17.80
N GLY A 604 15.50 0.75 17.48
CA GLY A 604 16.74 0.31 18.12
C GLY A 604 17.96 0.53 17.24
N THR A 605 19.07 -0.11 17.56
CA THR A 605 20.33 -0.04 16.80
C THR A 605 20.27 -0.95 15.58
N PRO A 606 20.32 -0.44 14.34
CA PRO A 606 20.28 -1.26 13.13
C PRO A 606 21.56 -2.08 12.97
N ASP A 607 21.46 -3.25 12.33
CA ASP A 607 22.65 -4.01 11.93
C ASP A 607 23.25 -3.46 10.62
N TYR A 608 23.92 -2.32 10.71
CA TYR A 608 24.59 -1.71 9.55
C TYR A 608 25.76 -2.54 9.00
N LYS A 609 26.27 -3.53 9.75
CA LYS A 609 27.35 -4.42 9.31
C LYS A 609 26.85 -5.48 8.34
N SER A 610 25.60 -5.91 8.49
CA SER A 610 24.98 -6.86 7.59
C SER A 610 24.81 -6.29 6.19
N GLN A 611 25.15 -7.13 5.20
CA GLN A 611 24.87 -6.85 3.78
C GLN A 611 23.41 -7.15 3.40
N ASN A 612 22.65 -7.84 4.26
CA ASN A 612 21.23 -8.04 4.06
C ASN A 612 20.46 -6.82 4.63
N LEU A 613 19.72 -6.12 3.78
CA LEU A 613 18.94 -4.94 4.17
C LEU A 613 17.74 -5.27 5.07
N ASP A 614 17.29 -6.53 5.08
CA ASP A 614 16.15 -7.00 5.87
C ASP A 614 16.58 -7.61 7.22
N THR A 615 17.77 -7.27 7.73
CA THR A 615 18.22 -7.73 9.05
C THR A 615 17.54 -7.04 10.21
N LEU A 616 17.35 -7.83 11.27
CA LEU A 616 16.85 -7.39 12.56
C LEU A 616 17.86 -6.46 13.28
N PRO A 617 17.40 -5.39 13.97
CA PRO A 617 18.23 -4.54 14.82
C PRO A 617 19.05 -5.33 15.85
N THR A 618 20.31 -4.96 16.06
CA THR A 618 21.21 -5.68 16.98
C THR A 618 20.87 -5.43 18.45
N ASP A 619 20.25 -4.30 18.77
CA ASP A 619 19.97 -3.87 20.15
C ASP A 619 18.67 -3.04 20.21
N PHE A 620 17.72 -3.46 21.05
CA PHE A 620 16.42 -2.81 21.27
C PHE A 620 16.37 -2.01 22.58
N GLY A 621 17.50 -1.85 23.26
CA GLY A 621 17.58 -1.23 24.58
C GLY A 621 16.92 0.15 24.67
N TRP A 622 16.54 0.50 25.90
CA TRP A 622 15.78 1.70 26.24
C TRP A 622 16.39 3.01 25.75
N ASP A 623 17.72 3.07 25.56
CA ASP A 623 18.47 4.25 25.12
C ASP A 623 18.85 4.20 23.63
N LYS A 624 18.41 3.18 22.88
CA LYS A 624 18.81 2.98 21.47
C LYS A 624 17.84 3.61 20.49
N SER A 625 16.54 3.50 20.76
CA SER A 625 15.48 3.95 19.86
C SER A 625 15.40 5.48 19.71
N TYR A 626 15.16 5.93 18.49
CA TYR A 626 14.78 7.30 18.11
C TYR A 626 13.27 7.42 17.81
N GLY A 627 12.51 6.34 18.01
CA GLY A 627 11.06 6.30 17.84
C GLY A 627 10.33 6.67 19.12
N ILE A 628 9.24 5.95 19.41
CA ILE A 628 8.29 6.32 20.47
C ILE A 628 8.85 6.21 21.89
N THR A 629 9.97 5.53 22.13
CA THR A 629 10.60 5.47 23.46
C THR A 629 11.75 6.47 23.64
N SER A 630 12.06 7.26 22.61
CA SER A 630 13.23 8.15 22.57
C SER A 630 13.27 9.21 23.67
N PHE A 631 12.12 9.60 24.22
CA PHE A 631 12.01 10.55 25.33
C PHE A 631 12.79 10.10 26.58
N LEU A 632 12.99 8.78 26.78
CA LEU A 632 13.75 8.25 27.91
C LEU A 632 15.22 8.66 27.92
N LYS A 633 15.79 9.03 26.76
CA LYS A 633 17.17 9.56 26.68
C LYS A 633 17.34 10.86 27.47
N ASN A 634 16.24 11.56 27.75
CA ASN A 634 16.22 12.80 28.53
C ASN A 634 16.04 12.54 30.04
N ALA A 635 15.83 11.30 30.46
CA ALA A 635 15.65 10.94 31.87
C ALA A 635 16.95 11.18 32.65
N LYS A 636 17.00 12.28 33.40
CA LYS A 636 18.11 12.64 34.29
C LYS A 636 17.85 12.07 35.68
N VAL A 637 18.07 10.76 35.84
CA VAL A 637 17.74 10.01 37.06
C VAL A 637 18.77 8.94 37.38
N ASP A 638 19.00 8.66 38.67
CA ASP A 638 19.69 7.44 39.08
C ASP A 638 18.73 6.25 39.00
N TRP A 639 18.91 5.43 37.98
CA TRP A 639 18.10 4.25 37.70
C TRP A 639 18.10 3.20 38.81
N THR A 640 19.02 3.27 39.78
CA THR A 640 19.08 2.32 40.91
C THR A 640 18.22 2.76 42.09
N LYS A 641 17.67 3.98 42.07
CA LYS A 641 16.90 4.55 43.18
C LYS A 641 15.42 4.71 42.81
N ASP A 642 14.61 3.78 43.30
CA ASP A 642 13.17 3.73 43.01
C ASP A 642 12.44 5.05 43.31
N GLU A 643 12.78 5.75 44.39
CA GLU A 643 12.13 7.02 44.72
C GLU A 643 12.38 8.12 43.67
N GLU A 644 13.59 8.15 43.08
CA GLU A 644 13.93 9.12 42.03
C GLU A 644 13.25 8.72 40.72
N VAL A 645 13.32 7.42 40.35
CA VAL A 645 12.68 6.88 39.13
C VAL A 645 11.16 7.11 39.16
N ASN A 646 10.50 6.87 40.29
CA ASN A 646 9.06 7.03 40.43
C ASN A 646 8.58 8.48 40.29
N LYS A 647 9.45 9.47 40.50
CA LYS A 647 9.14 10.90 40.36
C LYS A 647 9.61 11.48 39.02
N ASN A 648 10.41 10.74 38.26
CA ASN A 648 10.94 11.22 36.99
C ASN A 648 9.83 11.25 35.91
N PRO A 649 9.61 12.39 35.21
CA PRO A 649 8.54 12.52 34.22
C PRO A 649 8.64 11.53 33.06
N GLU A 650 9.84 11.28 32.55
CA GLU A 650 10.09 10.37 31.44
C GLU A 650 9.80 8.92 31.85
N ALA A 651 10.21 8.51 33.06
CA ALA A 651 9.87 7.20 33.61
C ALA A 651 8.35 7.03 33.78
N ILE A 652 7.64 8.03 34.30
CA ILE A 652 6.17 8.03 34.40
C ILE A 652 5.52 7.93 33.01
N LYS A 653 6.05 8.65 32.01
CA LYS A 653 5.58 8.57 30.62
C LYS A 653 5.74 7.15 30.07
N MET A 654 6.84 6.46 30.37
CA MET A 654 7.02 5.06 29.95
C MET A 654 6.05 4.10 30.66
N LYS A 655 5.79 4.28 31.96
CA LYS A 655 4.79 3.48 32.70
C LYS A 655 3.39 3.54 32.12
N THR A 656 3.06 4.66 31.50
CA THR A 656 1.71 4.95 30.98
C THR A 656 1.64 4.90 29.45
N LEU A 657 2.76 4.64 28.78
CA LEU A 657 2.83 4.59 27.32
C LEU A 657 1.87 3.53 26.77
N HIS A 658 1.00 3.95 25.85
CA HIS A 658 -0.06 3.11 25.25
C HIS A 658 -0.95 2.44 26.32
N GLY A 659 -1.33 3.22 27.32
CA GLY A 659 -2.11 2.76 28.45
C GLY A 659 -1.36 1.84 29.42
N GLY A 660 -0.03 1.80 29.36
CA GLY A 660 0.83 1.09 30.32
C GLY A 660 1.06 -0.39 30.02
N VAL A 661 0.53 -0.90 28.90
CA VAL A 661 0.58 -2.32 28.56
C VAL A 661 2.00 -2.91 28.61
N TYR A 662 3.02 -2.17 28.16
CA TYR A 662 4.42 -2.65 28.20
C TYR A 662 4.97 -2.77 29.62
N TYR A 663 4.56 -1.87 30.50
CA TYR A 663 4.94 -1.91 31.91
C TYR A 663 4.22 -3.03 32.65
N ASP A 664 2.93 -3.21 32.38
CA ASP A 664 2.14 -4.28 32.97
C ASP A 664 2.66 -5.66 32.58
N LYS A 665 2.97 -5.90 31.29
CA LYS A 665 3.55 -7.18 30.84
C LYS A 665 4.93 -7.46 31.47
N VAL A 666 5.74 -6.43 31.75
CA VAL A 666 7.01 -6.58 32.47
C VAL A 666 6.78 -6.87 33.96
N LYS A 667 5.75 -6.29 34.57
CA LYS A 667 5.38 -6.54 35.97
C LYS A 667 4.80 -7.94 36.18
N GLU A 668 4.07 -8.46 35.20
CA GLU A 668 3.53 -9.82 35.17
C GLU A 668 4.60 -10.88 34.85
N ALA A 669 5.77 -10.46 34.40
CA ALA A 669 6.87 -11.33 33.98
C ALA A 669 7.37 -12.22 35.12
N THR A 670 7.79 -13.44 34.80
CA THR A 670 8.43 -14.35 35.76
C THR A 670 9.93 -14.08 35.94
N ASN A 671 10.47 -13.12 35.19
CA ASN A 671 11.87 -12.72 35.26
C ASN A 671 12.22 -12.07 36.60
N THR A 672 13.07 -12.72 37.38
CA THR A 672 13.56 -12.24 38.68
C THR A 672 14.71 -11.22 38.59
N ASN A 673 15.20 -10.94 37.38
CA ASN A 673 16.28 -9.96 37.16
C ASN A 673 15.81 -8.50 37.20
N PHE A 674 14.50 -8.24 37.20
CA PHE A 674 13.94 -6.89 37.37
C PHE A 674 13.93 -6.51 38.86
N LYS A 675 15.09 -6.10 39.39
CA LYS A 675 15.33 -5.96 40.84
C LYS A 675 14.78 -4.66 41.42
N ASN A 676 14.73 -3.62 40.61
CA ASN A 676 14.30 -2.29 40.99
C ASN A 676 13.35 -1.69 39.93
N GLU A 677 12.85 -0.50 40.18
CA GLU A 677 11.94 0.19 39.28
C GLU A 677 12.61 0.61 37.96
N GLY A 678 13.87 1.03 38.03
CA GLY A 678 14.63 1.37 36.82
C GLY A 678 14.80 0.19 35.87
N ASP A 679 15.04 -1.01 36.39
CA ASP A 679 15.14 -2.23 35.59
C ASP A 679 13.83 -2.50 34.84
N LYS A 680 12.68 -2.32 35.53
CA LYS A 680 11.36 -2.51 34.90
C LYS A 680 11.12 -1.48 33.80
N ILE A 681 11.39 -0.20 34.04
CA ILE A 681 11.21 0.86 33.02
C ILE A 681 12.06 0.59 31.77
N LYS A 682 13.32 0.21 31.97
CA LYS A 682 14.22 -0.11 30.86
C LYS A 682 13.73 -1.34 30.08
N ALA A 683 13.31 -2.39 30.79
CA ALA A 683 12.73 -3.58 30.18
C ALA A 683 11.42 -3.27 29.45
N SER A 684 10.57 -2.38 29.96
CA SER A 684 9.34 -1.96 29.29
C SER A 684 9.61 -1.21 27.99
N ALA A 685 10.64 -0.36 27.97
CA ALA A 685 11.07 0.33 26.76
C ALA A 685 11.65 -0.65 25.73
N GLU A 686 12.47 -1.61 26.17
CA GLU A 686 13.01 -2.66 25.30
C GLU A 686 11.90 -3.56 24.74
N LEU A 687 10.94 -3.96 25.57
CA LEU A 687 9.75 -4.69 25.14
C LEU A 687 8.96 -3.88 24.11
N CYS A 688 8.68 -2.60 24.40
CA CYS A 688 7.99 -1.70 23.48
C CYS A 688 8.70 -1.65 22.12
N ASN A 689 10.01 -1.40 22.12
CA ASN A 689 10.84 -1.34 20.92
C ASN A 689 10.79 -2.62 20.08
N MET A 690 10.92 -3.79 20.72
CA MET A 690 10.80 -5.09 20.05
C MET A 690 9.41 -5.31 19.46
N LEU A 691 8.35 -4.96 20.19
CA LEU A 691 6.98 -5.14 19.74
C LEU A 691 6.61 -4.16 18.61
N GLN A 692 7.08 -2.92 18.67
CA GLN A 692 6.93 -1.96 17.56
C GLN A 692 7.62 -2.44 16.28
N TYR A 693 8.81 -3.05 16.42
CA TYR A 693 9.50 -3.66 15.28
C TYR A 693 8.76 -4.90 14.76
N PHE A 694 8.20 -5.73 15.65
CA PHE A 694 7.30 -6.81 15.24
C PHE A 694 6.10 -6.27 14.45
N GLY A 695 5.52 -5.15 14.90
CA GLY A 695 4.50 -4.40 14.16
C GLY A 695 4.92 -4.06 12.74
N ALA A 696 6.11 -3.47 12.58
CA ALA A 696 6.66 -3.15 11.26
C ALA A 696 6.84 -4.38 10.36
N LEU A 697 7.31 -5.50 10.92
CA LEU A 697 7.40 -6.76 10.18
C LEU A 697 6.01 -7.27 9.80
N ASN A 698 5.03 -7.18 10.69
CA ASN A 698 3.66 -7.66 10.43
C ASN A 698 3.00 -6.87 9.31
N GLU A 699 3.10 -5.54 9.36
CA GLU A 699 2.59 -4.68 8.30
C GLU A 699 3.31 -5.00 6.97
N ALA A 700 4.64 -5.09 6.98
CA ALA A 700 5.39 -5.43 5.78
C ALA A 700 5.03 -6.83 5.24
N GLN A 701 4.75 -7.81 6.09
CA GLN A 701 4.57 -9.20 5.68
C GLN A 701 3.39 -9.41 4.75
N LEU A 702 2.26 -8.76 5.02
CA LEU A 702 1.11 -8.78 4.11
C LEU A 702 1.50 -8.28 2.71
N ARG A 703 2.22 -7.16 2.64
CA ARG A 703 2.60 -6.53 1.36
C ARG A 703 3.74 -7.26 0.65
N ASN A 704 4.65 -7.90 1.39
CA ASN A 704 5.69 -8.77 0.83
C ASN A 704 5.06 -9.98 0.11
N MET A 705 4.07 -10.61 0.75
CA MET A 705 3.34 -11.75 0.19
C MET A 705 2.52 -11.38 -1.05
N ARG A 706 2.11 -10.11 -1.22
CA ARG A 706 1.40 -9.65 -2.42
C ARG A 706 2.22 -9.79 -3.71
N LEU A 707 3.52 -9.48 -3.66
CA LEU A 707 4.43 -9.71 -4.80
C LEU A 707 4.51 -11.20 -5.14
N LEU A 708 4.65 -12.02 -4.09
CA LEU A 708 4.82 -13.46 -4.20
C LEU A 708 3.58 -14.12 -4.84
N PHE A 709 2.39 -13.81 -4.35
CA PHE A 709 1.20 -14.55 -4.72
C PHE A 709 0.56 -14.12 -6.03
N ASP A 710 0.60 -12.82 -6.37
CA ASP A 710 0.11 -12.38 -7.68
C ASP A 710 0.91 -13.06 -8.80
N THR A 711 2.25 -13.05 -8.68
CA THR A 711 3.13 -13.75 -9.61
C THR A 711 3.02 -15.27 -9.51
N ALA A 712 2.82 -15.85 -8.33
CA ALA A 712 2.56 -17.29 -8.21
C ALA A 712 1.23 -17.71 -8.84
N TYR A 713 0.20 -16.87 -8.88
CA TYR A 713 -1.04 -17.17 -9.58
C TYR A 713 -0.90 -17.03 -11.10
N HIS A 714 -0.24 -15.96 -11.55
CA HIS A 714 -0.34 -15.49 -12.92
C HIS A 714 0.94 -15.61 -13.73
N GLY A 715 2.12 -15.59 -13.10
CA GLY A 715 3.41 -15.64 -13.78
C GLY A 715 3.72 -17.02 -14.33
N ILE A 716 3.66 -17.18 -15.66
CA ILE A 716 4.04 -18.43 -16.33
C ILE A 716 5.57 -18.63 -16.35
N GLY A 717 6.34 -17.55 -16.22
CA GLY A 717 7.79 -17.57 -16.10
C GLY A 717 8.27 -18.03 -14.72
N VAL A 718 7.36 -18.14 -13.74
CA VAL A 718 7.71 -18.51 -12.37
C VAL A 718 8.07 -19.99 -12.27
N THR A 719 9.36 -20.28 -12.03
CA THR A 719 9.86 -21.66 -11.90
C THR A 719 9.60 -22.27 -10.52
N GLY A 720 9.37 -21.41 -9.51
CA GLY A 720 9.15 -21.79 -8.12
C GLY A 720 10.42 -21.84 -7.26
N ILE A 721 10.24 -21.72 -5.94
CA ILE A 721 11.27 -21.79 -4.89
C ILE A 721 10.68 -22.56 -3.70
N GLU A 722 11.39 -23.58 -3.21
CA GLU A 722 10.94 -24.47 -2.14
C GLU A 722 9.54 -25.05 -2.40
N ASN A 723 8.54 -24.68 -1.58
CA ASN A 723 7.15 -25.15 -1.68
C ASN A 723 6.22 -24.18 -2.44
N VAL A 724 6.74 -23.08 -2.98
CA VAL A 724 5.98 -22.07 -3.73
C VAL A 724 6.31 -22.21 -5.23
N LYS A 725 5.31 -22.32 -6.10
CA LYS A 725 5.48 -22.57 -7.55
C LYS A 725 4.62 -21.63 -8.39
N GLY A 726 4.92 -21.50 -9.68
CA GLY A 726 4.00 -20.86 -10.63
C GLY A 726 2.71 -21.67 -10.81
N GLY A 727 1.58 -20.98 -10.91
CA GLY A 727 0.25 -21.56 -11.10
C GLY A 727 -0.36 -22.16 -9.83
N MET A 728 -0.12 -21.56 -8.67
CA MET A 728 -0.70 -22.02 -7.40
C MET A 728 -2.23 -21.93 -7.38
N SER A 729 -2.85 -22.82 -6.59
CA SER A 729 -4.28 -22.77 -6.26
C SER A 729 -4.57 -21.83 -5.08
N ILE A 730 -5.85 -21.47 -4.89
CA ILE A 730 -6.29 -20.63 -3.76
C ILE A 730 -5.96 -21.31 -2.42
N GLU A 731 -6.17 -22.63 -2.34
CA GLU A 731 -5.84 -23.41 -1.14
C GLU A 731 -4.34 -23.35 -0.81
N GLN A 732 -3.47 -23.53 -1.82
CA GLN A 732 -2.02 -23.50 -1.62
C GLN A 732 -1.53 -22.12 -1.13
N VAL A 733 -2.08 -21.03 -1.68
CA VAL A 733 -1.78 -19.66 -1.23
C VAL A 733 -2.18 -19.46 0.22
N ARG A 734 -3.40 -19.85 0.60
CA ARG A 734 -3.90 -19.73 1.99
C ARG A 734 -3.09 -20.55 2.98
N LYS A 735 -2.66 -21.75 2.58
CA LYS A 735 -1.79 -22.60 3.39
C LYS A 735 -0.47 -21.87 3.68
N TYR A 736 0.18 -21.30 2.66
CA TYR A 736 1.42 -20.53 2.87
C TYR A 736 1.19 -19.30 3.77
N MET A 737 0.11 -18.53 3.55
CA MET A 737 -0.22 -17.37 4.39
C MET A 737 -0.40 -17.77 5.86
N SER A 738 -0.99 -18.93 6.12
CA SER A 738 -1.20 -19.45 7.47
C SER A 738 0.09 -19.89 8.15
N GLU A 739 1.04 -20.41 7.40
CA GLU A 739 2.33 -20.88 7.90
C GLU A 739 3.34 -19.75 8.14
N ASN A 740 3.17 -18.59 7.48
CA ASN A 740 4.20 -17.54 7.41
C ASN A 740 3.73 -16.14 7.84
N SER A 741 2.49 -15.95 8.31
CA SER A 741 1.99 -14.63 8.73
C SER A 741 0.99 -14.69 9.88
N ALA A 742 0.77 -13.53 10.51
CA ALA A 742 -0.20 -13.34 11.59
C ALA A 742 -1.62 -12.95 11.13
N LEU A 743 -1.87 -12.97 9.82
CA LEU A 743 -3.15 -12.52 9.26
C LEU A 743 -4.34 -13.34 9.79
N GLY A 744 -5.49 -12.67 9.97
CA GLY A 744 -6.73 -13.33 10.33
C GLY A 744 -7.19 -14.31 9.25
N VAL A 745 -8.06 -15.26 9.60
CA VAL A 745 -8.64 -16.21 8.61
C VAL A 745 -9.41 -15.46 7.52
N GLY A 746 -10.22 -14.47 7.92
CA GLY A 746 -10.96 -13.61 6.97
C GLY A 746 -10.05 -12.84 6.01
N ASP A 747 -8.93 -12.29 6.49
CA ASP A 747 -7.95 -11.59 5.65
C ASP A 747 -7.36 -12.53 4.60
N LYS A 748 -6.94 -13.72 5.02
CA LYS A 748 -6.38 -14.75 4.12
C LYS A 748 -7.39 -15.19 3.08
N GLU A 749 -8.65 -15.39 3.48
CA GLU A 749 -9.71 -15.78 2.56
C GLU A 749 -9.99 -14.72 1.50
N SER A 750 -10.14 -13.47 1.93
CA SER A 750 -10.41 -12.32 1.08
C SER A 750 -9.25 -12.02 0.14
N GLU A 751 -8.04 -11.88 0.68
CA GLU A 751 -6.86 -11.47 -0.07
C GLU A 751 -6.42 -12.55 -1.08
N ALA A 752 -6.45 -13.84 -0.72
CA ALA A 752 -6.10 -14.91 -1.67
C ALA A 752 -7.02 -14.91 -2.91
N LYS A 753 -8.31 -14.57 -2.75
CA LYS A 753 -9.25 -14.40 -3.88
C LYS A 753 -9.01 -13.11 -4.63
N ARG A 754 -8.72 -12.01 -3.93
CA ARG A 754 -8.42 -10.72 -4.53
C ARG A 754 -7.21 -10.81 -5.45
N TYR A 755 -6.12 -11.44 -5.02
CA TYR A 755 -4.89 -11.54 -5.81
C TYR A 755 -5.13 -12.32 -7.09
N LEU A 756 -5.98 -13.35 -7.05
CA LEU A 756 -6.41 -14.02 -8.27
C LEU A 756 -7.25 -13.08 -9.14
N ASN A 757 -8.29 -12.43 -8.62
CA ASN A 757 -9.26 -11.71 -9.47
C ASN A 757 -8.82 -10.30 -9.88
N PHE A 758 -7.92 -9.64 -9.15
CA PHE A 758 -7.47 -8.27 -9.43
C PHE A 758 -6.00 -8.26 -9.90
N VAL A 759 -5.78 -8.91 -11.05
CA VAL A 759 -4.46 -9.23 -11.61
C VAL A 759 -3.48 -8.06 -11.59
N GLY A 760 -2.27 -8.29 -11.09
CA GLY A 760 -1.17 -7.34 -11.06
C GLY A 760 -1.30 -6.33 -9.92
N GLN A 761 -2.52 -5.99 -9.50
CA GLN A 761 -2.78 -4.86 -8.59
C GLN A 761 -2.04 -5.02 -7.26
N ALA A 762 -1.96 -6.24 -6.73
CA ALA A 762 -1.28 -6.54 -5.48
C ALA A 762 0.24 -6.27 -5.57
N THR A 763 0.83 -6.39 -6.76
CA THR A 763 2.27 -6.13 -6.96
C THR A 763 2.64 -4.65 -6.88
N SER A 764 1.68 -3.75 -7.09
CA SER A 764 1.95 -2.31 -7.17
C SER A 764 2.55 -1.79 -5.87
N TYR A 765 1.93 -2.10 -4.71
CA TYR A 765 2.37 -1.63 -3.40
C TYR A 765 3.87 -1.81 -3.14
N ASN A 766 4.34 -3.07 -3.13
CA ASN A 766 5.66 -3.40 -2.61
C ASN A 766 6.77 -3.36 -3.68
N SER A 767 6.42 -3.29 -4.97
CA SER A 767 7.42 -3.26 -6.05
C SER A 767 8.24 -1.98 -6.03
N GLY A 768 7.60 -0.82 -5.82
CA GLY A 768 8.32 0.45 -5.67
C GLY A 768 9.26 0.45 -4.47
N LYS A 769 8.86 -0.13 -3.33
CA LYS A 769 9.74 -0.32 -2.18
C LYS A 769 11.01 -1.07 -2.56
N GLU A 770 10.85 -2.22 -3.22
CA GLU A 770 11.99 -3.06 -3.58
C GLU A 770 12.91 -2.38 -4.62
N ILE A 771 12.35 -1.59 -5.54
CA ILE A 771 13.14 -0.79 -6.48
C ILE A 771 13.89 0.34 -5.75
N LEU A 772 13.26 1.02 -4.79
CA LEU A 772 13.90 2.07 -3.99
C LEU A 772 15.00 1.49 -3.08
N LYS A 773 14.81 0.30 -2.51
CA LYS A 773 15.85 -0.42 -1.76
C LYS A 773 17.03 -0.80 -2.65
N ASP A 774 16.77 -1.30 -3.86
CA ASP A 774 17.82 -1.60 -4.83
C ASP A 774 18.60 -0.33 -5.23
N LEU A 775 17.90 0.78 -5.48
CA LEU A 775 18.52 2.07 -5.79
C LEU A 775 19.34 2.63 -4.64
N TYR A 776 18.83 2.54 -3.40
CA TYR A 776 19.58 2.91 -2.20
C TYR A 776 20.91 2.15 -2.14
N GLU A 777 20.88 0.83 -2.34
CA GLU A 777 22.08 0.00 -2.28
C GLU A 777 23.03 0.26 -3.46
N GLU A 778 22.49 0.48 -4.66
CA GLU A 778 23.24 0.85 -5.86
C GLU A 778 23.98 2.17 -5.66
N VAL A 779 23.30 3.21 -5.18
CA VAL A 779 23.89 4.52 -4.93
C VAL A 779 24.92 4.46 -3.81
N ARG A 780 24.59 3.84 -2.68
CA ARG A 780 25.51 3.72 -1.55
C ARG A 780 26.81 3.00 -1.96
N THR A 781 26.70 1.91 -2.70
CA THR A 781 27.84 1.16 -3.22
C THR A 781 28.65 1.99 -4.21
N HIS A 782 27.99 2.73 -5.10
CA HIS A 782 28.66 3.64 -6.03
C HIS A 782 29.48 4.71 -5.31
N LEU A 783 28.94 5.27 -4.23
CA LEU A 783 29.62 6.25 -3.37
C LEU A 783 30.67 5.63 -2.44
N LYS A 784 30.76 4.29 -2.37
CA LYS A 784 31.66 3.52 -1.49
C LYS A 784 31.46 3.82 0.00
N LEU A 785 30.21 4.07 0.39
CA LEU A 785 29.84 4.34 1.78
C LEU A 785 29.33 3.06 2.43
N THR A 786 29.56 2.86 3.73
CA THR A 786 28.80 1.90 4.54
C THR A 786 27.34 2.35 4.69
N ARG A 787 26.44 1.46 5.15
CA ARG A 787 25.03 1.83 5.43
C ARG A 787 24.94 2.96 6.43
N GLU A 788 25.73 2.87 7.51
CA GLU A 788 25.76 3.90 8.55
C GLU A 788 26.24 5.25 8.03
N GLU A 789 27.32 5.27 7.25
CA GLU A 789 27.87 6.49 6.64
C GLU A 789 26.88 7.14 5.68
N PHE A 790 26.22 6.33 4.84
CA PHE A 790 25.20 6.86 3.94
C PHE A 790 24.11 7.59 4.73
N ILE A 791 23.58 6.97 5.78
CA ILE A 791 22.46 7.53 6.54
C ILE A 791 22.90 8.73 7.39
N ASN A 792 24.04 8.65 8.07
CA ASN A 792 24.36 9.56 9.18
C ASN A 792 25.40 10.65 8.85
N ASN A 793 26.19 10.51 7.78
CA ASN A 793 27.25 11.49 7.48
C ASN A 793 26.69 12.89 7.19
N ASN A 794 27.47 13.90 7.62
CA ASN A 794 27.27 15.31 7.29
C ASN A 794 25.82 15.79 7.44
N ASN A 795 25.17 15.44 8.56
CA ASN A 795 23.78 15.77 8.82
C ASN A 795 22.82 15.21 7.75
N HIS A 796 22.91 13.90 7.51
CA HIS A 796 22.08 13.14 6.59
C HIS A 796 22.15 13.62 5.12
N GLU A 797 23.32 14.06 4.65
CA GLU A 797 23.44 14.67 3.31
C GLU A 797 23.00 13.72 2.18
N HIS A 798 23.27 12.42 2.30
CA HIS A 798 22.93 11.45 1.26
C HIS A 798 21.43 11.09 1.23
N PRO A 799 20.75 10.80 2.36
CA PRO A 799 19.30 10.71 2.40
C PRO A 799 18.61 11.95 1.84
N LYS A 800 19.05 13.14 2.24
CA LYS A 800 18.50 14.42 1.73
C LYS A 800 18.55 14.51 0.22
N LYS A 801 19.73 14.26 -0.37
CA LYS A 801 19.89 14.28 -1.83
C LYS A 801 19.07 13.18 -2.50
N PHE A 802 19.14 11.94 -2.00
CA PHE A 802 18.43 10.81 -2.58
C PHE A 802 16.90 11.02 -2.56
N PHE A 803 16.34 11.46 -1.43
CA PHE A 803 14.91 11.72 -1.29
C PHE A 803 14.44 12.92 -2.12
N ASP A 804 15.21 14.01 -2.20
CA ASP A 804 14.88 15.15 -3.08
C ASP A 804 14.77 14.72 -4.56
N ILE A 805 15.71 13.88 -5.05
CA ILE A 805 15.67 13.37 -6.43
C ILE A 805 14.38 12.58 -6.70
N VAL A 806 14.01 11.70 -5.77
CA VAL A 806 12.79 10.87 -5.91
C VAL A 806 11.53 11.76 -5.88
N LEU A 807 11.45 12.73 -4.97
CA LEU A 807 10.21 13.46 -4.67
C LEU A 807 9.91 14.66 -5.58
N ARG A 808 10.93 15.38 -6.06
CA ARG A 808 10.76 16.70 -6.72
C ARG A 808 10.14 16.67 -8.13
N ASN A 809 9.78 15.49 -8.64
CA ASN A 809 9.12 15.29 -9.94
C ASN A 809 7.77 14.53 -9.85
N SER A 810 7.22 14.37 -8.64
CA SER A 810 5.95 13.66 -8.39
C SER A 810 5.99 12.18 -8.79
N ALA A 811 4.81 11.55 -8.93
CA ALA A 811 4.59 10.11 -8.99
C ALA A 811 5.03 9.40 -10.29
N LEU A 812 6.28 9.61 -10.70
CA LEU A 812 6.90 9.01 -11.88
C LEU A 812 6.77 7.47 -11.87
N PRO A 813 6.70 6.84 -13.06
CA PRO A 813 6.99 5.41 -13.20
C PRO A 813 8.34 5.06 -12.56
N MET A 814 8.44 3.92 -11.88
CA MET A 814 9.66 3.53 -11.18
C MET A 814 10.88 3.41 -12.10
N ASP A 815 10.73 3.00 -13.36
CA ASP A 815 11.84 3.01 -14.34
C ASP A 815 12.37 4.44 -14.62
N ALA A 816 11.49 5.44 -14.62
CA ALA A 816 11.90 6.83 -14.75
C ALA A 816 12.64 7.30 -13.48
N VAL A 817 12.18 6.90 -12.29
CA VAL A 817 12.87 7.14 -11.00
C VAL A 817 14.28 6.54 -11.04
N VAL A 818 14.43 5.29 -11.50
CA VAL A 818 15.73 4.62 -11.65
C VAL A 818 16.66 5.43 -12.56
N ALA A 819 16.16 5.87 -13.72
CA ALA A 819 16.96 6.62 -14.69
C ALA A 819 17.46 7.96 -14.12
N ILE A 820 16.61 8.71 -13.41
CA ILE A 820 16.99 10.01 -12.85
C ILE A 820 17.96 9.87 -11.68
N VAL A 821 17.78 8.88 -10.81
CA VAL A 821 18.69 8.62 -9.69
C VAL A 821 20.06 8.24 -10.25
N ARG A 822 20.13 7.33 -11.22
CA ARG A 822 21.40 6.96 -11.85
C ARG A 822 22.10 8.16 -12.50
N ALA A 823 21.35 9.01 -13.22
CA ALA A 823 21.90 10.20 -13.85
C ALA A 823 22.49 11.19 -12.82
N GLU A 824 21.77 11.48 -11.73
CA GLU A 824 22.18 12.38 -10.64
C GLU A 824 23.44 11.93 -9.87
N TYR A 825 23.68 10.63 -9.85
CA TYR A 825 24.86 10.04 -9.23
C TYR A 825 25.94 9.64 -10.24
N GLY A 826 25.72 9.86 -11.55
CA GLY A 826 26.68 9.49 -12.60
C GLY A 826 26.87 7.98 -12.77
N ILE A 827 25.87 7.18 -12.41
CA ILE A 827 25.88 5.72 -12.53
C ILE A 827 25.56 5.34 -13.97
N LYS A 828 26.48 4.62 -14.63
CA LYS A 828 26.34 4.19 -16.03
C LYS A 828 25.75 2.77 -16.09
N LYS A 829 24.42 2.64 -16.06
CA LYS A 829 23.73 1.33 -16.13
C LYS A 829 22.34 1.41 -16.73
#